data_AF-A0A4V1KPJ6-F1
#
_entry.id   AF-A0A4V1KPJ6-F1
#
_cell.length_a   1.000
_cell.length_b   1.000
_cell.length_c   1.000
_cell.angle_alpha   90.00
_cell.angle_beta   90.00
_cell.angle_gamma   90.00
#
_symmetry.space_group_name_H-M   'P 1'
#
loop_
_entity.id
_entity.type
_entity.pdbx_description
1 polymer ?
#
loop_
_entity_poly.entity_id
_entity_poly.type
_entity_poly.pdbx_seq_one_letter_code
_entity_poly.pdbx_strand_id
1 'polypeptide(L)'
;MKQQLLSLFFLVAFYSSSAQVGIGTTNPKSSLDVIGNPSDVTSLDGIAPPRLTGNQLQAKTYTAAQNGTMIYVTLPTTTPTGQTADVTTEGLYVYSSSQNKWVALKGISGGASTSWALTGNTGTNPSTDFLGTTDNQSLNFRVNNFDVGSIKTDNSFYIGRDASSNGARSVAVGYQANSSGEESAAFGRASIASGARSTAIGFQAAASSEESTALGRATEASGARSTATGFQSKAQAEESAAYGRGATASSARSTAIGFETTATADDATALGRNADASAARATATGYNALASNTDANAFGSGAIASSASSLALGTNASARGNSSAAIGLNAIARNQSSLAFGVGADANGNNSVSIGVGALTSAQNAAALGSNATASNSSALAFGQNSTSSGLRSSALGTGTQATAQNATAIGNGARATGDAATAVGSGTTANQSNSTALGSQANASAINTTSLGYNSDATADNATAVGYETKATGISSVAIGDRAEGNALNTIAIGYSSAALATNALAIGDDAYSNKAFGLAIGYSADAQGDYSVAIGPDSYTNQLNATALGRQSDAQGQNSIALGYDTYTNQDGAVAIGNNAESTGLDAIALGTGSRAPQDNSIILGNHTNANVRVGIGTNTPSAKLQINGSLRYVDGNQTAGRVLTSDATGNASWQAAAGDGNIYSNDGTLTAQRTINLNGNVLRFDNGINRFMEIIGGDVSDNDDPFKFTTLNAFRFDVDGNTALEIESNRDIVLPLYGSGARTGTPTYNLAVDATGRIIETPMKLATPSGMQFYSYDIASSTSPDLNNLERNTLVTKAGVYNGALSLPASGSSVLNPTTDGEGFVIKIVGTYLVRNTGNFTFSQRSDDGARIYIDGSLILNDWADSGSNTTTSNPVQLAQGKHKFEFWYYEDAGDQEFSFSWETNPDGNSGVIQANQFTIE
;
A
#
# COMPACT_ATOMS: atom_id res chain seq x y z
N MET A 1 -163.64 39.60 -80.33
CA MET A 1 -164.95 39.29 -80.94
C MET A 1 -165.79 38.49 -79.93
N LYS A 2 -167.10 38.34 -80.17
CA LYS A 2 -168.08 37.83 -79.18
C LYS A 2 -168.13 36.29 -79.07
N GLN A 3 -168.92 35.83 -78.07
CA GLN A 3 -169.48 34.48 -77.82
C GLN A 3 -168.67 33.58 -76.85
N GLN A 4 -169.17 33.26 -75.63
CA GLN A 4 -170.30 32.38 -75.20
C GLN A 4 -169.89 30.89 -75.24
N LEU A 5 -170.23 29.94 -74.34
CA LEU A 5 -171.04 29.82 -73.08
C LEU A 5 -170.36 28.62 -72.29
N LEU A 6 -170.06 28.60 -70.97
CA LEU A 6 -170.92 28.46 -69.76
C LEU A 6 -171.05 27.02 -69.18
N SER A 7 -170.88 26.88 -67.85
CA SER A 7 -171.36 25.77 -66.94
C SER A 7 -170.70 24.37 -67.05
N LEU A 8 -170.59 23.53 -65.98
CA LEU A 8 -170.94 23.62 -64.55
C LEU A 8 -170.20 22.53 -63.72
N PHE A 9 -169.57 22.86 -62.56
CA PHE A 9 -169.23 22.01 -61.36
C PHE A 9 -168.57 20.59 -61.54
N PHE A 10 -167.85 19.94 -60.61
CA PHE A 10 -167.82 19.94 -59.13
C PHE A 10 -166.43 19.43 -58.60
N LEU A 11 -165.83 20.13 -57.63
CA LEU A 11 -164.95 19.67 -56.50
C LEU A 11 -163.97 18.45 -56.63
N VAL A 12 -162.66 18.68 -56.41
CA VAL A 12 -161.70 17.95 -55.48
C VAL A 12 -160.47 18.88 -55.26
N ALA A 13 -159.75 18.78 -54.12
CA ALA A 13 -158.73 19.75 -53.68
C ALA A 13 -157.30 19.17 -53.48
N PHE A 14 -156.28 20.06 -53.60
CA PHE A 14 -154.83 19.94 -53.29
C PHE A 14 -154.05 18.81 -54.01
N TYR A 15 -152.89 19.05 -54.65
CA TYR A 15 -151.61 19.52 -54.08
C TYR A 15 -150.71 20.14 -55.16
N SER A 16 -149.75 20.99 -54.75
CA SER A 16 -148.66 21.49 -55.61
C SER A 16 -147.41 20.62 -55.45
N SER A 17 -146.84 20.12 -56.56
CA SER A 17 -145.55 19.41 -56.57
C SER A 17 -144.50 20.17 -57.39
N SER A 18 -143.26 20.16 -56.91
CA SER A 18 -142.11 20.78 -57.58
C SER A 18 -141.67 19.95 -58.79
N ALA A 19 -141.48 20.59 -59.94
CA ALA A 19 -141.04 19.91 -61.16
C ALA A 19 -139.52 19.68 -61.15
N GLN A 20 -139.10 18.47 -60.80
CA GLN A 20 -137.76 17.94 -61.07
C GLN A 20 -137.86 16.84 -62.12
N VAL A 21 -136.99 16.84 -63.13
CA VAL A 21 -136.98 15.80 -64.17
C VAL A 21 -135.94 14.74 -63.82
N GLY A 22 -136.40 13.54 -63.51
CA GLY A 22 -135.56 12.35 -63.38
C GLY A 22 -135.55 11.53 -64.67
N ILE A 23 -134.36 11.20 -65.18
CA ILE A 23 -134.15 10.22 -66.25
C ILE A 23 -133.32 9.09 -65.66
N GLY A 24 -133.84 7.86 -65.70
CA GLY A 24 -133.24 6.71 -64.99
C GLY A 24 -133.42 6.72 -63.46
N THR A 25 -134.10 7.72 -62.88
CA THR A 25 -134.38 7.79 -61.44
C THR A 25 -135.80 8.28 -61.15
N THR A 26 -136.44 7.70 -60.13
CA THR A 26 -137.74 8.13 -59.59
C THR A 26 -137.62 9.10 -58.42
N ASN A 27 -136.40 9.44 -57.99
CA ASN A 27 -136.11 10.34 -56.88
C ASN A 27 -135.02 11.37 -57.27
N PRO A 28 -135.28 12.21 -58.29
CA PRO A 28 -134.29 13.15 -58.82
C PRO A 28 -133.76 14.10 -57.74
N LYS A 29 -132.44 14.22 -57.63
CA LYS A 29 -131.75 15.06 -56.63
C LYS A 29 -131.38 16.45 -57.13
N SER A 30 -131.63 16.73 -58.41
CA SER A 30 -131.42 18.03 -59.05
C SER A 30 -132.62 18.38 -59.95
N SER A 31 -132.60 19.53 -60.62
CA SER A 31 -133.67 19.92 -61.56
C SER A 31 -133.71 19.04 -62.82
N LEU A 32 -132.56 18.49 -63.22
CA LEU A 32 -132.40 17.43 -64.22
C LEU A 32 -131.40 16.42 -63.67
N ASP A 33 -131.90 15.29 -63.17
CA ASP A 33 -131.07 14.20 -62.63
C ASP A 33 -131.09 13.03 -63.61
N VAL A 34 -129.92 12.71 -64.16
CA VAL A 34 -129.76 11.63 -65.15
C VAL A 34 -128.83 10.58 -64.55
N ILE A 35 -129.43 9.49 -64.09
CA ILE A 35 -128.71 8.35 -63.52
C ILE A 35 -128.68 7.25 -64.58
N GLY A 36 -127.50 6.70 -64.85
CA GLY A 36 -127.35 5.54 -65.73
C GLY A 36 -127.96 4.27 -65.11
N ASN A 37 -128.23 3.27 -65.94
CA ASN A 37 -128.55 1.92 -65.52
C ASN A 37 -127.33 0.99 -65.70
N PRO A 38 -126.29 1.08 -64.83
CA PRO A 38 -125.03 0.33 -65.00
C PRO A 38 -125.19 -1.19 -64.89
N SER A 39 -126.37 -1.67 -64.49
CA SER A 39 -126.78 -3.08 -64.46
C SER A 39 -127.32 -3.60 -65.79
N ASP A 40 -127.69 -2.74 -66.74
CA ASP A 40 -128.16 -3.11 -68.07
C ASP A 40 -127.10 -2.77 -69.12
N VAL A 41 -126.36 -3.79 -69.55
CA VAL A 41 -125.29 -3.63 -70.56
C VAL A 41 -125.80 -3.26 -71.97
N THR A 42 -127.12 -3.19 -72.17
CA THR A 42 -127.73 -2.65 -73.40
C THR A 42 -128.19 -1.20 -73.23
N SER A 43 -128.21 -0.66 -72.01
CA SER A 43 -128.40 0.76 -71.73
C SER A 43 -127.13 1.53 -72.07
N LEU A 44 -127.17 2.31 -73.14
CA LEU A 44 -126.10 3.25 -73.49
C LEU A 44 -126.24 4.53 -72.64
N ASP A 45 -125.84 4.40 -71.37
CA ASP A 45 -125.96 5.45 -70.37
C ASP A 45 -125.21 6.74 -70.74
N GLY A 46 -125.91 7.86 -70.71
CA GLY A 46 -125.32 9.18 -70.88
C GLY A 46 -126.31 10.22 -71.40
N ILE A 47 -125.90 11.49 -71.36
CA ILE A 47 -126.60 12.57 -72.06
C ILE A 47 -125.85 12.79 -73.37
N ALA A 48 -126.49 12.49 -74.51
CA ALA A 48 -125.99 12.90 -75.81
C ALA A 48 -126.40 14.37 -76.06
N PRO A 49 -125.48 15.35 -75.96
CA PRO A 49 -125.81 16.74 -76.27
C PRO A 49 -126.08 16.90 -77.77
N PRO A 50 -126.78 17.98 -78.19
CA PRO A 50 -127.03 18.25 -79.60
C PRO A 50 -125.74 18.18 -80.43
N ARG A 51 -125.75 17.39 -81.49
CA ARG A 51 -124.60 17.19 -82.39
C ARG A 51 -124.73 18.10 -83.61
N LEU A 52 -123.71 18.90 -83.88
CA LEU A 52 -123.66 19.86 -85.00
C LEU A 52 -122.28 19.84 -85.64
N THR A 53 -122.17 20.08 -86.95
CA THR A 53 -120.86 20.46 -87.51
C THR A 53 -120.53 21.91 -87.14
N GLY A 54 -119.25 22.28 -87.14
CA GLY A 54 -118.80 23.64 -86.83
C GLY A 54 -119.38 24.67 -87.80
N ASN A 55 -119.66 24.30 -89.05
CA ASN A 55 -120.35 25.17 -90.01
C ASN A 55 -121.87 25.30 -89.69
N GLN A 56 -122.54 24.21 -89.29
CA GLN A 56 -123.95 24.27 -88.82
C GLN A 56 -124.10 25.07 -87.53
N LEU A 57 -123.05 25.06 -86.70
CA LEU A 57 -122.96 25.84 -85.48
C LEU A 57 -122.72 27.33 -85.77
N GLN A 58 -121.82 27.64 -86.70
CA GLN A 58 -121.49 29.00 -87.13
C GLN A 58 -122.69 29.71 -87.79
N ALA A 59 -123.58 28.95 -88.44
CA ALA A 59 -124.84 29.46 -88.98
C ALA A 59 -125.88 29.87 -87.92
N LYS A 60 -125.58 29.71 -86.62
CA LYS A 60 -126.46 30.05 -85.49
C LYS A 60 -125.83 31.14 -84.63
N THR A 61 -126.66 32.02 -84.07
CA THR A 61 -126.24 33.02 -83.08
C THR A 61 -126.81 32.66 -81.72
N TYR A 62 -125.94 32.46 -80.75
CA TYR A 62 -126.28 32.18 -79.35
C TYR A 62 -126.17 33.47 -78.52
N THR A 63 -127.03 33.64 -77.53
CA THR A 63 -127.09 34.85 -76.68
C THR A 63 -126.80 34.52 -75.22
N ALA A 64 -126.77 35.52 -74.34
CA ALA A 64 -126.59 35.31 -72.90
C ALA A 64 -127.60 34.31 -72.30
N ALA A 65 -128.82 34.22 -72.86
CA ALA A 65 -129.83 33.26 -72.43
C ALA A 65 -129.46 31.78 -72.68
N GLN A 66 -128.48 31.51 -73.55
CA GLN A 66 -127.98 30.16 -73.85
C GLN A 66 -126.59 29.88 -73.23
N ASN A 67 -126.12 30.70 -72.30
CA ASN A 67 -124.85 30.47 -71.60
C ASN A 67 -124.85 29.08 -70.91
N GLY A 68 -123.76 28.33 -71.06
CA GLY A 68 -123.66 26.95 -70.55
C GLY A 68 -124.31 25.88 -71.44
N THR A 69 -124.86 26.23 -72.60
CA THR A 69 -125.33 25.22 -73.57
C THR A 69 -124.17 24.33 -73.98
N MET A 70 -124.32 23.01 -73.83
CA MET A 70 -123.36 22.02 -74.30
C MET A 70 -123.78 21.45 -75.65
N ILE A 71 -122.82 21.27 -76.55
CA ILE A 71 -122.98 20.61 -77.85
C ILE A 71 -121.80 19.68 -78.10
N TYR A 72 -121.99 18.66 -78.93
CA TYR A 72 -120.86 17.95 -79.53
C TYR A 72 -120.66 18.41 -80.97
N VAL A 73 -119.53 19.07 -81.23
CA VAL A 73 -119.12 19.43 -82.58
C VAL A 73 -118.57 18.18 -83.27
N THR A 74 -119.21 17.70 -84.33
CA THR A 74 -118.85 16.45 -85.03
C THR A 74 -117.83 16.63 -86.16
N LEU A 75 -117.62 17.86 -86.62
CA LEU A 75 -116.56 18.26 -87.55
C LEU A 75 -116.24 19.73 -87.26
N PRO A 76 -114.99 20.19 -87.35
CA PRO A 76 -114.64 21.58 -87.11
C PRO A 76 -115.25 22.55 -88.14
N THR A 77 -115.22 23.84 -87.82
CA THR A 77 -115.61 24.90 -88.77
C THR A 77 -114.54 25.04 -89.86
N THR A 78 -114.91 25.06 -91.14
CA THR A 78 -113.94 25.19 -92.25
C THR A 78 -113.30 26.58 -92.32
N THR A 79 -113.98 27.59 -91.77
CA THR A 79 -113.48 28.97 -91.63
C THR A 79 -113.86 29.52 -90.24
N PRO A 80 -113.14 29.16 -89.16
CA PRO A 80 -113.49 29.53 -87.79
C PRO A 80 -113.53 31.06 -87.59
N THR A 81 -114.71 31.61 -87.32
CA THR A 81 -114.91 33.05 -87.07
C THR A 81 -116.10 33.28 -86.12
N GLY A 82 -116.17 34.47 -85.51
CA GLY A 82 -117.26 34.83 -84.61
C GLY A 82 -117.34 33.88 -83.42
N GLN A 83 -118.56 33.42 -83.10
CA GLN A 83 -118.79 32.53 -81.95
C GLN A 83 -118.10 31.17 -82.10
N THR A 84 -117.74 30.74 -83.32
CA THR A 84 -117.07 29.46 -83.58
C THR A 84 -115.58 29.61 -83.87
N ALA A 85 -114.94 30.73 -83.51
CA ALA A 85 -113.51 30.95 -83.72
C ALA A 85 -112.60 29.85 -83.12
N ASP A 86 -112.99 29.29 -81.97
CA ASP A 86 -112.26 28.22 -81.27
C ASP A 86 -112.69 26.79 -81.70
N VAL A 87 -113.63 26.67 -82.65
CA VAL A 87 -114.23 25.38 -83.06
C VAL A 87 -113.39 24.75 -84.18
N THR A 88 -112.16 24.43 -83.83
CA THR A 88 -111.11 23.95 -84.75
C THR A 88 -110.90 22.43 -84.73
N THR A 89 -111.55 21.69 -83.82
CA THR A 89 -111.55 20.22 -83.81
C THR A 89 -112.97 19.66 -83.63
N GLU A 90 -113.15 18.37 -83.93
CA GLU A 90 -114.26 17.59 -83.35
C GLU A 90 -114.12 17.58 -81.81
N GLY A 91 -115.23 17.57 -81.07
CA GLY A 91 -115.22 17.50 -79.60
C GLY A 91 -116.45 18.11 -78.92
N LEU A 92 -116.45 18.07 -77.59
CA LEU A 92 -117.49 18.68 -76.76
C LEU A 92 -117.19 20.17 -76.53
N TYR A 93 -118.15 21.05 -76.81
CA TYR A 93 -118.03 22.49 -76.64
C TYR A 93 -119.17 23.05 -75.79
N VAL A 94 -118.88 24.13 -75.05
CA VAL A 94 -119.85 24.87 -74.24
C VAL A 94 -119.90 26.33 -74.66
N TYR A 95 -121.10 26.87 -74.84
CA TYR A 95 -121.25 28.29 -75.16
C TYR A 95 -120.98 29.15 -73.93
N SER A 96 -119.95 29.99 -74.01
CA SER A 96 -119.63 31.00 -73.01
C SER A 96 -120.10 32.36 -73.47
N SER A 97 -121.14 32.90 -72.84
CA SER A 97 -121.65 34.24 -73.14
C SER A 97 -120.68 35.35 -72.70
N SER A 98 -119.85 35.11 -71.68
CA SER A 98 -118.83 36.07 -71.24
C SER A 98 -117.66 36.18 -72.20
N GLN A 99 -117.38 35.13 -72.98
CA GLN A 99 -116.39 35.15 -74.06
C GLN A 99 -117.01 35.31 -75.46
N ASN A 100 -118.36 35.32 -75.55
CA ASN A 100 -119.16 35.31 -76.79
C ASN A 100 -118.70 34.24 -77.80
N LYS A 101 -118.34 33.03 -77.32
CA LYS A 101 -117.82 31.95 -78.15
C LYS A 101 -118.03 30.56 -77.56
N TRP A 102 -117.86 29.55 -78.41
CA TRP A 102 -117.86 28.14 -78.05
C TRP A 102 -116.49 27.72 -77.53
N VAL A 103 -116.42 27.29 -76.27
CA VAL A 103 -115.18 26.87 -75.60
C VAL A 103 -115.14 25.35 -75.53
N ALA A 104 -114.04 24.74 -75.99
CA ALA A 104 -113.85 23.30 -75.92
C ALA A 104 -113.74 22.82 -74.46
N LEU A 105 -114.50 21.79 -74.09
CA LEU A 105 -114.43 21.17 -72.77
C LEU A 105 -113.23 20.19 -72.76
N LYS A 106 -112.02 20.70 -72.49
CA LYS A 106 -110.81 19.87 -72.42
C LYS A 106 -110.86 18.89 -71.25
N GLY A 107 -111.04 17.61 -71.55
CA GLY A 107 -110.96 16.51 -70.59
C GLY A 107 -110.06 15.37 -71.09
N ILE A 108 -109.14 14.93 -70.22
CA ILE A 108 -108.41 13.65 -70.31
C ILE A 108 -107.44 13.51 -71.49
N SER A 109 -106.30 14.22 -71.42
CA SER A 109 -104.97 13.69 -71.77
C SER A 109 -103.89 14.75 -71.47
N GLY A 110 -102.78 14.34 -70.83
CA GLY A 110 -101.64 15.23 -70.58
C GLY A 110 -101.70 16.04 -69.28
N GLY A 111 -101.77 15.36 -68.13
CA GLY A 111 -101.37 15.92 -66.83
C GLY A 111 -100.20 15.11 -66.29
N ALA A 112 -99.05 15.74 -66.05
CA ALA A 112 -97.90 15.05 -65.48
C ALA A 112 -98.24 14.55 -64.06
N SER A 113 -98.16 13.23 -63.85
CA SER A 113 -98.23 12.67 -62.50
C SER A 113 -96.96 13.05 -61.75
N THR A 114 -97.06 14.01 -60.82
CA THR A 114 -95.97 14.38 -59.90
C THR A 114 -95.74 13.35 -58.78
N SER A 115 -96.36 12.17 -58.88
CA SER A 115 -96.24 11.07 -57.92
C SER A 115 -95.20 10.04 -58.38
N TRP A 116 -94.35 9.61 -57.45
CA TRP A 116 -93.28 8.63 -57.67
C TRP A 116 -93.85 7.23 -57.97
N ALA A 117 -93.34 6.56 -59.01
CA ALA A 117 -93.75 5.21 -59.39
C ALA A 117 -92.86 4.13 -58.75
N LEU A 118 -93.48 3.06 -58.23
CA LEU A 118 -92.80 2.00 -57.46
C LEU A 118 -91.91 1.05 -58.29
N THR A 119 -91.91 1.16 -59.62
CA THR A 119 -91.15 0.29 -60.53
C THR A 119 -89.86 0.92 -61.07
N GLY A 120 -89.55 2.16 -60.67
CA GLY A 120 -88.47 2.95 -61.24
C GLY A 120 -88.86 3.59 -62.59
N ASN A 121 -88.22 4.72 -62.89
CA ASN A 121 -88.51 5.52 -64.07
C ASN A 121 -87.49 5.22 -65.19
N THR A 122 -87.97 4.95 -66.40
CA THR A 122 -87.12 4.90 -67.60
C THR A 122 -87.04 6.29 -68.25
N GLY A 123 -85.84 6.72 -68.64
CA GLY A 123 -85.63 7.99 -69.36
C GLY A 123 -85.56 9.25 -68.48
N THR A 124 -85.02 9.14 -67.26
CA THR A 124 -84.93 10.28 -66.33
C THR A 124 -83.95 11.38 -66.78
N ASN A 125 -84.32 12.63 -66.51
CA ASN A 125 -83.49 13.81 -66.70
C ASN A 125 -83.19 14.47 -65.33
N PRO A 126 -81.92 14.56 -64.89
CA PRO A 126 -81.55 15.19 -63.62
C PRO A 126 -81.99 16.64 -63.43
N SER A 127 -82.34 17.37 -64.50
CA SER A 127 -82.85 18.75 -64.38
C SER A 127 -84.36 18.84 -64.06
N THR A 128 -85.09 17.72 -64.09
CA THR A 128 -86.55 17.67 -63.80
C THR A 128 -86.93 16.54 -62.84
N ASP A 129 -86.17 15.45 -62.80
CA ASP A 129 -86.54 14.21 -62.14
C ASP A 129 -85.61 13.94 -60.95
N PHE A 130 -85.92 14.56 -59.80
CA PHE A 130 -85.11 14.48 -58.57
C PHE A 130 -85.98 14.34 -57.30
N LEU A 131 -85.36 13.98 -56.18
CA LEU A 131 -85.97 14.02 -54.85
C LEU A 131 -85.39 15.21 -54.07
N GLY A 132 -86.15 16.30 -53.95
CA GLY A 132 -85.65 17.51 -53.28
C GLY A 132 -86.49 18.75 -53.56
N THR A 133 -85.86 19.90 -53.36
CA THR A 133 -86.41 21.25 -53.50
C THR A 133 -85.66 22.01 -54.60
N THR A 134 -86.32 23.01 -55.21
CA THR A 134 -85.70 23.96 -56.17
C THR A 134 -85.53 25.36 -55.61
N ASP A 135 -86.02 25.60 -54.40
CA ASP A 135 -85.86 26.81 -53.62
C ASP A 135 -84.92 26.56 -52.42
N ASN A 136 -84.60 27.63 -51.69
CA ASN A 136 -83.69 27.55 -50.53
C ASN A 136 -84.42 27.03 -49.28
N GLN A 137 -85.01 25.83 -49.38
CA GLN A 137 -85.74 25.13 -48.33
C GLN A 137 -85.21 23.70 -48.14
N SER A 138 -85.13 23.24 -46.89
CA SER A 138 -84.65 21.90 -46.55
C SER A 138 -85.64 20.79 -46.96
N LEU A 139 -85.13 19.66 -47.43
CA LEU A 139 -85.92 18.44 -47.64
C LEU A 139 -86.09 17.72 -46.29
N ASN A 140 -87.29 17.80 -45.71
CA ASN A 140 -87.59 17.21 -44.40
C ASN A 140 -88.31 15.85 -44.52
N PHE A 141 -87.83 14.85 -43.78
CA PHE A 141 -88.40 13.52 -43.67
C PHE A 141 -89.23 13.43 -42.39
N ARG A 142 -90.52 13.05 -42.51
CA ARG A 142 -91.42 12.93 -41.36
C ARG A 142 -92.07 11.56 -41.25
N VAL A 143 -92.24 11.08 -40.02
CA VAL A 143 -92.97 9.86 -39.67
C VAL A 143 -93.92 10.18 -38.53
N ASN A 144 -95.20 9.85 -38.67
CA ASN A 144 -96.25 10.18 -37.68
C ASN A 144 -96.29 11.67 -37.28
N ASN A 145 -96.03 12.56 -38.25
CA ASN A 145 -95.88 14.02 -38.07
C ASN A 145 -94.71 14.47 -37.17
N PHE A 146 -93.84 13.56 -36.72
CA PHE A 146 -92.55 13.90 -36.13
C PHE A 146 -91.52 14.11 -37.22
N ASP A 147 -90.64 15.09 -37.01
CA ASP A 147 -89.42 15.23 -37.79
C ASP A 147 -88.44 14.11 -37.43
N VAL A 148 -87.94 13.40 -38.44
CA VAL A 148 -87.03 12.26 -38.27
C VAL A 148 -85.79 12.36 -39.16
N GLY A 149 -85.60 13.48 -39.85
CA GLY A 149 -84.44 13.72 -40.68
C GLY A 149 -84.62 14.91 -41.61
N SER A 150 -83.51 15.52 -42.03
CA SER A 150 -83.53 16.61 -43.01
C SER A 150 -82.22 16.66 -43.80
N ILE A 151 -82.31 17.05 -45.07
CA ILE A 151 -81.17 17.57 -45.85
C ILE A 151 -81.36 19.08 -45.91
N LYS A 152 -80.46 19.84 -45.28
CA LYS A 152 -80.55 21.29 -45.13
C LYS A 152 -79.78 22.06 -46.20
N THR A 153 -80.09 23.35 -46.31
CA THR A 153 -79.48 24.31 -47.27
C THR A 153 -78.02 24.64 -46.98
N ASP A 154 -77.51 24.34 -45.78
CA ASP A 154 -76.10 24.43 -45.38
C ASP A 154 -75.32 23.11 -45.64
N ASN A 155 -75.90 22.22 -46.45
CA ASN A 155 -75.44 20.86 -46.74
C ASN A 155 -75.31 19.94 -45.51
N SER A 156 -75.91 20.30 -44.36
CA SER A 156 -75.98 19.39 -43.22
C SER A 156 -77.10 18.36 -43.38
N PHE A 157 -76.89 17.15 -42.86
CA PHE A 157 -77.82 16.03 -42.92
C PHE A 157 -78.06 15.42 -41.54
N TYR A 158 -79.30 15.05 -41.24
CA TYR A 158 -79.58 14.15 -40.11
C TYR A 158 -80.68 13.13 -40.42
N ILE A 159 -80.63 12.01 -39.70
CA ILE A 159 -81.71 11.01 -39.67
C ILE A 159 -81.77 10.27 -38.32
N GLY A 160 -82.97 10.13 -37.78
CA GLY A 160 -83.26 9.59 -36.45
C GLY A 160 -84.16 10.53 -35.64
N ARG A 161 -85.04 9.97 -34.81
CA ARG A 161 -85.90 10.77 -33.93
C ARG A 161 -85.02 11.59 -32.96
N ASP A 162 -85.34 12.87 -32.80
CA ASP A 162 -84.62 13.82 -31.95
C ASP A 162 -83.13 13.99 -32.34
N ALA A 163 -82.73 13.54 -33.53
CA ALA A 163 -81.40 13.84 -34.07
C ALA A 163 -81.32 15.31 -34.52
N SER A 164 -80.14 15.91 -34.45
CA SER A 164 -79.89 17.27 -34.90
C SER A 164 -78.50 17.41 -35.51
N SER A 165 -78.43 18.14 -36.61
CA SER A 165 -77.20 18.43 -37.33
C SER A 165 -77.20 19.94 -37.58
N ASN A 166 -76.44 20.67 -36.77
CA ASN A 166 -76.56 22.14 -36.63
C ASN A 166 -75.28 22.90 -37.01
N GLY A 167 -74.19 22.18 -37.27
CA GLY A 167 -73.02 22.76 -37.93
C GLY A 167 -73.21 22.70 -39.46
N ALA A 168 -72.68 23.69 -40.17
CA ALA A 168 -72.65 23.62 -41.63
C ALA A 168 -71.94 22.34 -42.07
N ARG A 169 -72.49 21.66 -43.10
CA ARG A 169 -71.92 20.42 -43.68
C ARG A 169 -71.76 19.25 -42.69
N SER A 170 -72.43 19.24 -41.53
CA SER A 170 -72.34 18.15 -40.55
C SER A 170 -73.34 17.01 -40.77
N VAL A 171 -73.11 15.85 -40.13
CA VAL A 171 -73.91 14.62 -40.29
C VAL A 171 -74.32 14.04 -38.94
N ALA A 172 -75.62 13.86 -38.67
CA ALA A 172 -76.10 13.20 -37.44
C ALA A 172 -77.02 12.00 -37.73
N VAL A 173 -76.63 10.79 -37.29
CA VAL A 173 -77.35 9.54 -37.58
C VAL A 173 -77.64 8.77 -36.30
N GLY A 174 -78.90 8.72 -35.88
CA GLY A 174 -79.36 7.92 -34.75
C GLY A 174 -80.22 8.69 -33.74
N TYR A 175 -80.92 7.96 -32.87
CA TYR A 175 -81.79 8.55 -31.86
C TYR A 175 -81.02 9.52 -30.94
N GLN A 176 -81.41 10.79 -30.90
CA GLN A 176 -80.73 11.86 -30.14
C GLN A 176 -79.26 12.15 -30.56
N ALA A 177 -78.83 11.76 -31.76
CA ALA A 177 -77.49 12.13 -32.28
C ALA A 177 -77.42 13.65 -32.52
N ASN A 178 -76.33 14.32 -32.09
CA ASN A 178 -76.16 15.76 -32.22
C ASN A 178 -74.80 16.09 -32.87
N SER A 179 -74.82 16.66 -34.07
CA SER A 179 -73.62 17.10 -34.79
C SER A 179 -73.64 18.63 -34.96
N SER A 180 -73.17 19.36 -33.95
CA SER A 180 -73.25 20.83 -33.89
C SER A 180 -71.97 21.55 -34.35
N GLY A 181 -70.85 20.85 -34.51
CA GLY A 181 -69.63 21.43 -35.09
C GLY A 181 -69.72 21.52 -36.62
N GLU A 182 -69.10 22.54 -37.22
CA GLU A 182 -68.93 22.59 -38.68
C GLU A 182 -68.15 21.35 -39.18
N GLU A 183 -68.57 20.75 -40.29
CA GLU A 183 -67.99 19.51 -40.85
C GLU A 183 -67.95 18.31 -39.87
N SER A 184 -68.70 18.35 -38.76
CA SER A 184 -68.71 17.27 -37.75
C SER A 184 -69.55 16.06 -38.17
N ALA A 185 -69.31 14.90 -37.56
CA ALA A 185 -70.11 13.71 -37.80
C ALA A 185 -70.41 12.91 -36.51
N ALA A 186 -71.70 12.76 -36.18
CA ALA A 186 -72.22 12.03 -35.04
C ALA A 186 -73.04 10.79 -35.47
N PHE A 187 -72.57 9.58 -35.17
CA PHE A 187 -73.24 8.31 -35.49
C PHE A 187 -73.52 7.50 -34.21
N GLY A 188 -74.79 7.10 -34.03
CA GLY A 188 -75.23 6.29 -32.90
C GLY A 188 -76.10 7.06 -31.92
N ARG A 189 -76.80 6.32 -31.03
CA ARG A 189 -77.74 6.92 -30.08
C ARG A 189 -77.03 7.89 -29.12
N ALA A 190 -77.53 9.11 -29.01
CA ALA A 190 -76.99 10.16 -28.14
C ALA A 190 -75.48 10.42 -28.35
N SER A 191 -74.96 10.18 -29.56
CA SER A 191 -73.61 10.63 -29.95
C SER A 191 -73.59 12.16 -30.11
N ILE A 192 -72.48 12.79 -29.76
CA ILE A 192 -72.32 14.25 -29.78
C ILE A 192 -71.00 14.58 -30.49
N ALA A 193 -71.06 15.24 -31.64
CA ALA A 193 -69.90 15.80 -32.33
C ALA A 193 -70.06 17.32 -32.37
N SER A 194 -69.55 18.02 -31.34
CA SER A 194 -69.73 19.47 -31.18
C SER A 194 -68.52 20.29 -31.60
N GLY A 195 -67.34 19.67 -31.74
CA GLY A 195 -66.15 20.33 -32.26
C GLY A 195 -66.16 20.44 -33.78
N ALA A 196 -65.55 21.48 -34.34
CA ALA A 196 -65.34 21.58 -35.79
C ALA A 196 -64.52 20.38 -36.30
N ARG A 197 -64.93 19.78 -37.42
CA ARG A 197 -64.28 18.60 -38.03
C ARG A 197 -64.16 17.39 -37.09
N SER A 198 -64.98 17.32 -36.04
CA SER A 198 -64.96 16.23 -35.06
C SER A 198 -65.82 15.03 -35.46
N THR A 199 -65.46 13.83 -35.01
CA THR A 199 -66.17 12.56 -35.32
C THR A 199 -66.52 11.80 -34.04
N ALA A 200 -67.80 11.56 -33.79
CA ALA A 200 -68.30 10.78 -32.66
C ALA A 200 -69.11 9.56 -33.13
N ILE A 201 -68.64 8.34 -32.86
CA ILE A 201 -69.28 7.10 -33.31
C ILE A 201 -69.50 6.16 -32.12
N GLY A 202 -70.77 5.97 -31.73
CA GLY A 202 -71.22 5.01 -30.73
C GLY A 202 -72.25 5.57 -29.75
N PHE A 203 -72.79 4.70 -28.88
CA PHE A 203 -73.77 5.12 -27.88
C PHE A 203 -73.12 6.06 -26.85
N GLN A 204 -73.57 7.31 -26.78
CA GLN A 204 -72.99 8.37 -25.92
C GLN A 204 -71.51 8.70 -26.21
N ALA A 205 -71.01 8.46 -27.43
CA ALA A 205 -69.71 8.98 -27.85
C ALA A 205 -69.75 10.52 -27.93
N ALA A 206 -68.75 11.22 -27.38
CA ALA A 206 -68.67 12.67 -27.37
C ALA A 206 -67.30 13.15 -27.92
N ALA A 207 -67.31 13.83 -29.07
CA ALA A 207 -66.16 14.48 -29.69
C ALA A 207 -66.40 16.01 -29.66
N SER A 208 -65.83 16.67 -28.64
CA SER A 208 -66.31 17.99 -28.21
C SER A 208 -65.47 19.17 -28.73
N SER A 209 -64.25 18.90 -29.18
CA SER A 209 -63.25 19.91 -29.60
C SER A 209 -62.82 19.73 -31.05
N GLU A 210 -62.13 20.73 -31.61
CA GLU A 210 -61.69 20.72 -33.01
C GLU A 210 -60.87 19.47 -33.36
N GLU A 211 -61.17 18.84 -34.51
CA GLU A 211 -60.50 17.63 -35.04
C GLU A 211 -60.51 16.42 -34.08
N SER A 212 -61.35 16.43 -33.04
CA SER A 212 -61.43 15.34 -32.06
C SER A 212 -62.17 14.11 -32.59
N THR A 213 -61.74 12.91 -32.20
CA THR A 213 -62.33 11.63 -32.63
C THR A 213 -62.68 10.75 -31.44
N ALA A 214 -63.97 10.43 -31.27
CA ALA A 214 -64.49 9.56 -30.21
C ALA A 214 -65.18 8.32 -30.81
N LEU A 215 -64.60 7.12 -30.61
CA LEU A 215 -65.10 5.85 -31.20
C LEU A 215 -65.37 4.79 -30.13
N GLY A 216 -66.63 4.56 -29.83
CA GLY A 216 -67.09 3.51 -28.93
C GLY A 216 -68.27 3.96 -28.04
N ARG A 217 -68.60 3.16 -27.03
CA ARG A 217 -69.68 3.52 -26.09
C ARG A 217 -69.12 4.39 -24.97
N ALA A 218 -69.76 5.54 -24.76
CA ALA A 218 -69.42 6.52 -23.72
C ALA A 218 -67.95 7.01 -23.79
N THR A 219 -67.38 7.09 -25.00
CA THR A 219 -66.07 7.71 -25.24
C THR A 219 -66.15 9.22 -25.17
N GLU A 220 -65.06 9.87 -24.72
CA GLU A 220 -64.96 11.32 -24.58
C GLU A 220 -63.64 11.80 -25.21
N ALA A 221 -63.70 12.44 -26.37
CA ALA A 221 -62.58 13.18 -26.96
C ALA A 221 -62.86 14.68 -26.80
N SER A 222 -62.44 15.25 -25.67
CA SER A 222 -62.70 16.64 -25.28
C SER A 222 -61.53 17.59 -25.53
N GLY A 223 -60.34 17.08 -25.89
CA GLY A 223 -59.21 17.89 -26.34
C GLY A 223 -59.19 18.16 -27.85
N ALA A 224 -58.56 19.26 -28.29
CA ALA A 224 -58.33 19.52 -29.72
C ALA A 224 -57.37 18.48 -30.32
N ARG A 225 -57.61 18.01 -31.55
CA ARG A 225 -56.85 16.92 -32.20
C ARG A 225 -56.78 15.61 -31.38
N SER A 226 -57.63 15.44 -30.36
CA SER A 226 -57.58 14.27 -29.46
C SER A 226 -58.31 13.05 -30.02
N THR A 227 -57.86 11.85 -29.65
CA THR A 227 -58.48 10.59 -30.11
C THR A 227 -58.79 9.67 -28.94
N ALA A 228 -60.07 9.35 -28.72
CA ALA A 228 -60.56 8.42 -27.70
C ALA A 228 -61.27 7.22 -28.36
N THR A 229 -60.77 6.01 -28.17
CA THR A 229 -61.38 4.77 -28.70
C THR A 229 -61.55 3.71 -27.62
N GLY A 230 -62.68 3.00 -27.58
CA GLY A 230 -62.96 1.96 -26.57
C GLY A 230 -64.28 2.14 -25.82
N PHE A 231 -64.45 1.47 -24.68
CA PHE A 231 -65.59 1.70 -23.78
C PHE A 231 -65.14 2.62 -22.64
N GLN A 232 -65.79 3.78 -22.49
CA GLN A 232 -65.43 4.78 -21.46
C GLN A 232 -64.00 5.33 -21.55
N SER A 233 -63.35 5.34 -22.73
CA SER A 233 -62.06 6.03 -22.87
C SER A 233 -62.21 7.53 -22.98
N LYS A 234 -61.18 8.25 -22.52
CA LYS A 234 -61.17 9.71 -22.38
C LYS A 234 -59.85 10.29 -22.89
N ALA A 235 -59.92 11.20 -23.85
CA ALA A 235 -58.79 11.98 -24.37
C ALA A 235 -59.16 13.47 -24.23
N GLN A 236 -58.72 14.10 -23.14
CA GLN A 236 -59.34 15.34 -22.64
C GLN A 236 -58.55 16.63 -22.90
N ALA A 237 -57.35 16.52 -23.48
CA ALA A 237 -56.44 17.64 -23.73
C ALA A 237 -55.88 17.62 -25.16
N GLU A 238 -55.24 18.72 -25.59
CA GLU A 238 -54.68 18.84 -26.94
C GLU A 238 -53.76 17.67 -27.30
N GLU A 239 -53.98 17.06 -28.47
CA GLU A 239 -53.21 15.93 -29.01
C GLU A 239 -53.17 14.69 -28.09
N SER A 240 -54.04 14.61 -27.08
CA SER A 240 -54.12 13.44 -26.20
C SER A 240 -54.76 12.24 -26.90
N ALA A 241 -54.33 11.03 -26.53
CA ALA A 241 -54.72 9.80 -27.21
C ALA A 241 -55.02 8.67 -26.22
N ALA A 242 -56.25 8.14 -26.24
CA ALA A 242 -56.73 7.11 -25.33
C ALA A 242 -57.32 5.91 -26.09
N TYR A 243 -56.67 4.74 -25.97
CA TYR A 243 -57.05 3.53 -26.67
C TYR A 243 -57.29 2.37 -25.70
N GLY A 244 -58.54 1.94 -25.57
CA GLY A 244 -58.94 0.79 -24.76
C GLY A 244 -60.03 1.11 -23.75
N ARG A 245 -60.54 0.10 -23.04
CA ARG A 245 -61.62 0.30 -22.06
C ARG A 245 -61.09 1.03 -20.82
N GLY A 246 -61.68 2.17 -20.47
CA GLY A 246 -61.28 3.00 -19.32
C GLY A 246 -59.95 3.77 -19.51
N ALA A 247 -59.32 3.68 -20.69
CA ALA A 247 -58.09 4.42 -20.98
C ALA A 247 -58.33 5.93 -20.86
N THR A 248 -57.49 6.64 -20.10
CA THR A 248 -57.65 8.05 -19.75
C THR A 248 -56.35 8.81 -20.02
N ALA A 249 -56.37 9.71 -21.00
CA ALA A 249 -55.31 10.64 -21.34
C ALA A 249 -55.83 12.07 -21.09
N SER A 250 -55.40 12.72 -20.01
CA SER A 250 -56.02 13.96 -19.50
C SER A 250 -55.20 15.23 -19.71
N SER A 251 -53.99 15.12 -20.28
CA SER A 251 -53.04 16.23 -20.43
C SER A 251 -52.40 16.28 -21.82
N ALA A 252 -51.72 17.39 -22.17
CA ALA A 252 -51.34 17.66 -23.55
C ALA A 252 -50.36 16.60 -24.08
N ARG A 253 -50.61 16.09 -25.30
CA ARG A 253 -49.85 15.01 -25.95
C ARG A 253 -49.73 13.70 -25.14
N SER A 254 -50.52 13.54 -24.07
CA SER A 254 -50.49 12.31 -23.25
C SER A 254 -51.12 11.13 -23.99
N THR A 255 -50.55 9.94 -23.84
CA THR A 255 -50.96 8.72 -24.54
C THR A 255 -51.25 7.59 -23.54
N ALA A 256 -52.48 7.08 -23.53
CA ALA A 256 -52.92 5.97 -22.69
C ALA A 256 -53.43 4.79 -23.55
N ILE A 257 -52.80 3.63 -23.47
CA ILE A 257 -53.12 2.45 -24.30
C ILE A 257 -53.29 1.20 -23.43
N GLY A 258 -54.53 0.75 -23.23
CA GLY A 258 -54.82 -0.47 -22.48
C GLY A 258 -56.17 -0.45 -21.75
N PHE A 259 -56.36 -1.45 -20.87
CA PHE A 259 -57.50 -1.49 -19.96
C PHE A 259 -57.17 -0.69 -18.70
N GLU A 260 -58.02 0.28 -18.35
CA GLU A 260 -57.91 1.17 -17.18
C GLU A 260 -56.51 1.82 -17.07
N THR A 261 -55.97 2.31 -18.20
CA THR A 261 -54.67 2.99 -18.28
C THR A 261 -54.80 4.50 -18.09
N THR A 262 -53.81 5.11 -17.47
CA THR A 262 -53.87 6.52 -17.06
C THR A 262 -52.60 7.26 -17.46
N ALA A 263 -52.75 8.31 -18.26
CA ALA A 263 -51.69 9.26 -18.62
C ALA A 263 -52.19 10.69 -18.32
N THR A 264 -51.88 11.21 -17.13
CA THR A 264 -52.54 12.40 -16.54
C THR A 264 -51.66 13.64 -16.46
N ALA A 265 -50.54 13.65 -17.18
CA ALA A 265 -49.63 14.79 -17.26
C ALA A 265 -49.07 14.97 -18.68
N ASP A 266 -48.52 16.15 -18.96
CA ASP A 266 -48.07 16.51 -20.31
C ASP A 266 -46.97 15.57 -20.82
N ASP A 267 -47.08 15.16 -22.08
CA ASP A 267 -46.17 14.22 -22.75
C ASP A 267 -46.02 12.84 -22.05
N ALA A 268 -46.93 12.50 -21.12
CA ALA A 268 -46.90 11.22 -20.40
C ALA A 268 -47.40 10.06 -21.26
N THR A 269 -46.77 8.88 -21.17
CA THR A 269 -47.12 7.68 -21.94
C THR A 269 -47.38 6.48 -21.02
N ALA A 270 -48.59 5.93 -21.05
CA ALA A 270 -48.99 4.74 -20.31
C ALA A 270 -49.44 3.61 -21.25
N LEU A 271 -48.81 2.44 -21.18
CA LEU A 271 -49.06 1.28 -22.06
C LEU A 271 -49.19 -0.03 -21.27
N GLY A 272 -50.30 -0.73 -21.45
CA GLY A 272 -50.59 -2.02 -20.79
C GLY A 272 -51.50 -1.88 -19.58
N ARG A 273 -52.26 -2.93 -19.24
CA ARG A 273 -53.35 -2.89 -18.25
C ARG A 273 -52.93 -2.22 -16.93
N ASN A 274 -53.71 -1.25 -16.46
CA ASN A 274 -53.47 -0.49 -15.24
C ASN A 274 -52.10 0.24 -15.18
N ALA A 275 -51.46 0.54 -16.32
CA ALA A 275 -50.29 1.41 -16.35
C ALA A 275 -50.69 2.86 -15.99
N ASP A 276 -49.88 3.49 -15.15
CA ASP A 276 -50.10 4.85 -14.62
C ASP A 276 -48.83 5.69 -14.87
N ALA A 277 -48.96 6.71 -15.73
CA ALA A 277 -47.96 7.74 -15.99
C ALA A 277 -48.55 9.10 -15.57
N SER A 278 -48.31 9.50 -14.32
CA SER A 278 -49.00 10.59 -13.64
C SER A 278 -48.21 11.90 -13.53
N ALA A 279 -47.07 12.01 -14.22
CA ALA A 279 -46.19 13.18 -14.19
C ALA A 279 -45.57 13.48 -15.58
N ALA A 280 -45.08 14.71 -15.76
CA ALA A 280 -44.68 15.20 -17.07
C ALA A 280 -43.54 14.37 -17.69
N ARG A 281 -43.68 13.98 -18.97
CA ARG A 281 -42.78 13.09 -19.71
C ARG A 281 -42.54 11.71 -19.05
N ALA A 282 -43.39 11.31 -18.10
CA ALA A 282 -43.29 9.99 -17.48
C ALA A 282 -43.72 8.90 -18.45
N THR A 283 -43.02 7.76 -18.44
CA THR A 283 -43.36 6.60 -19.28
C THR A 283 -43.58 5.36 -18.40
N ALA A 284 -44.78 4.79 -18.45
CA ALA A 284 -45.15 3.55 -17.76
C ALA A 284 -45.59 2.49 -18.77
N THR A 285 -44.83 1.40 -18.91
CA THR A 285 -45.12 0.31 -19.84
C THR A 285 -45.10 -1.03 -19.12
N GLY A 286 -46.25 -1.68 -18.98
CA GLY A 286 -46.42 -2.98 -18.34
C GLY A 286 -47.69 -3.07 -17.50
N TYR A 287 -48.03 -4.30 -17.09
CA TYR A 287 -49.16 -4.52 -16.17
C TYR A 287 -48.87 -3.88 -14.81
N ASN A 288 -49.73 -2.97 -14.33
CA ASN A 288 -49.51 -2.18 -13.10
C ASN A 288 -48.14 -1.44 -13.07
N ALA A 289 -47.60 -1.02 -14.23
CA ALA A 289 -46.40 -0.17 -14.25
C ALA A 289 -46.74 1.24 -13.74
N LEU A 290 -45.91 1.83 -12.88
CA LEU A 290 -46.13 3.14 -12.26
C LEU A 290 -44.94 4.06 -12.48
N ALA A 291 -45.16 5.18 -13.19
CA ALA A 291 -44.21 6.27 -13.36
C ALA A 291 -44.83 7.58 -12.85
N SER A 292 -44.54 7.93 -11.59
CA SER A 292 -45.29 8.95 -10.84
C SER A 292 -44.53 10.26 -10.61
N ASN A 293 -43.50 10.53 -11.40
CA ASN A 293 -42.67 11.73 -11.26
C ASN A 293 -42.07 12.18 -12.61
N THR A 294 -41.59 13.43 -12.69
CA THR A 294 -41.12 14.02 -13.94
C THR A 294 -39.94 13.23 -14.51
N ASP A 295 -39.98 12.92 -15.81
CA ASP A 295 -38.98 12.08 -16.51
C ASP A 295 -38.79 10.67 -15.91
N ALA A 296 -39.75 10.17 -15.11
CA ALA A 296 -39.70 8.81 -14.55
C ALA A 296 -40.08 7.75 -15.60
N ASN A 297 -39.37 6.63 -15.61
CA ASN A 297 -39.48 5.59 -16.63
C ASN A 297 -39.65 4.21 -15.98
N ALA A 298 -40.83 3.60 -16.09
CA ALA A 298 -41.15 2.29 -15.56
C ALA A 298 -41.49 1.29 -16.68
N PHE A 299 -40.63 0.31 -16.91
CA PHE A 299 -40.74 -0.71 -17.95
C PHE A 299 -40.77 -2.12 -17.33
N GLY A 300 -41.95 -2.73 -17.27
CA GLY A 300 -42.13 -4.09 -16.73
C GLY A 300 -43.42 -4.25 -15.93
N SER A 301 -43.84 -5.49 -15.72
CA SER A 301 -44.99 -5.79 -14.85
C SER A 301 -44.67 -5.38 -13.41
N GLY A 302 -45.45 -4.48 -12.82
CA GLY A 302 -45.22 -3.95 -11.48
C GLY A 302 -43.94 -3.12 -11.32
N ALA A 303 -43.35 -2.63 -12.42
CA ALA A 303 -42.21 -1.71 -12.34
C ALA A 303 -42.66 -0.36 -11.74
N ILE A 304 -41.85 0.20 -10.84
CA ILE A 304 -42.17 1.44 -10.10
C ILE A 304 -41.00 2.41 -10.23
N ALA A 305 -41.21 3.53 -10.93
CA ALA A 305 -40.30 4.67 -11.00
C ALA A 305 -41.00 5.86 -10.32
N SER A 306 -40.73 6.07 -9.02
CA SER A 306 -41.53 6.98 -8.18
C SER A 306 -40.89 8.35 -7.91
N SER A 307 -39.69 8.59 -8.45
CA SER A 307 -38.91 9.81 -8.25
C SER A 307 -38.43 10.42 -9.57
N ALA A 308 -38.13 11.72 -9.58
CA ALA A 308 -37.78 12.42 -10.82
C ALA A 308 -36.52 11.82 -11.46
N SER A 309 -36.55 11.71 -12.80
CA SER A 309 -35.51 11.10 -13.64
C SER A 309 -35.12 9.67 -13.24
N SER A 310 -36.01 8.92 -12.59
CA SER A 310 -35.75 7.53 -12.18
C SER A 310 -36.08 6.51 -13.27
N LEU A 311 -35.35 5.40 -13.31
CA LEU A 311 -35.53 4.30 -14.28
C LEU A 311 -35.75 2.97 -13.56
N ALA A 312 -36.91 2.35 -13.73
CA ALA A 312 -37.20 1.00 -13.29
C ALA A 312 -37.42 0.09 -14.52
N LEU A 313 -36.51 -0.85 -14.76
CA LEU A 313 -36.54 -1.76 -15.91
C LEU A 313 -36.52 -3.23 -15.44
N GLY A 314 -37.66 -3.91 -15.55
CA GLY A 314 -37.85 -5.30 -15.14
C GLY A 314 -39.10 -5.51 -14.29
N THR A 315 -39.57 -6.75 -14.20
CA THR A 315 -40.70 -7.10 -13.34
C THR A 315 -40.40 -6.75 -11.88
N ASN A 316 -41.30 -6.00 -11.24
CA ASN A 316 -41.16 -5.46 -9.88
C ASN A 316 -39.86 -4.64 -9.63
N ALA A 317 -39.18 -4.14 -10.67
CA ALA A 317 -38.06 -3.22 -10.48
C ALA A 317 -38.57 -1.94 -9.80
N SER A 318 -37.84 -1.40 -8.82
CA SER A 318 -38.29 -0.25 -8.03
C SER A 318 -37.19 0.80 -7.87
N ALA A 319 -37.29 1.88 -8.64
CA ALA A 319 -36.43 3.05 -8.57
C ALA A 319 -37.16 4.17 -7.80
N ARG A 320 -36.69 4.44 -6.58
CA ARG A 320 -37.36 5.34 -5.62
C ARG A 320 -36.56 6.60 -5.32
N GLY A 321 -35.28 6.62 -5.64
CA GLY A 321 -34.44 7.83 -5.51
C GLY A 321 -34.52 8.73 -6.72
N ASN A 322 -34.27 10.03 -6.53
CA ASN A 322 -34.04 10.96 -7.64
C ASN A 322 -32.83 10.50 -8.47
N SER A 323 -32.96 10.50 -9.79
CA SER A 323 -31.92 10.04 -10.74
C SER A 323 -31.41 8.60 -10.47
N SER A 324 -32.22 7.75 -9.82
CA SER A 324 -31.87 6.36 -9.50
C SER A 324 -32.28 5.38 -10.59
N ALA A 325 -31.54 4.28 -10.74
CA ALA A 325 -31.83 3.24 -11.73
C ALA A 325 -31.89 1.84 -11.10
N ALA A 326 -33.00 1.15 -11.29
CA ALA A 326 -33.23 -0.24 -10.87
C ALA A 326 -33.49 -1.10 -12.12
N ILE A 327 -32.55 -2.00 -12.45
CA ILE A 327 -32.55 -2.78 -13.68
C ILE A 327 -32.43 -4.27 -13.33
N GLY A 328 -33.52 -5.02 -13.47
CA GLY A 328 -33.60 -6.45 -13.16
C GLY A 328 -34.88 -6.84 -12.41
N LEU A 329 -35.19 -8.14 -12.40
CA LEU A 329 -36.30 -8.70 -11.61
C LEU A 329 -36.09 -8.38 -10.13
N ASN A 330 -37.07 -7.70 -9.50
CA ASN A 330 -37.01 -7.24 -8.12
C ASN A 330 -35.78 -6.38 -7.77
N ALA A 331 -35.13 -5.71 -8.74
CA ALA A 331 -34.04 -4.77 -8.45
C ALA A 331 -34.59 -3.54 -7.71
N ILE A 332 -33.88 -3.01 -6.71
CA ILE A 332 -34.34 -1.87 -5.90
C ILE A 332 -33.24 -0.82 -5.77
N ALA A 333 -33.49 0.38 -6.29
CA ALA A 333 -32.64 1.56 -6.07
C ALA A 333 -33.39 2.55 -5.19
N ARG A 334 -33.07 2.60 -3.89
CA ARG A 334 -33.90 3.32 -2.89
C ARG A 334 -33.63 4.81 -2.79
N ASN A 335 -32.42 5.25 -3.12
CA ASN A 335 -31.87 6.52 -2.68
C ASN A 335 -31.24 7.32 -3.84
N GLN A 336 -30.90 8.59 -3.59
CA GLN A 336 -30.50 9.52 -4.67
C GLN A 336 -29.30 9.00 -5.44
N SER A 337 -29.38 9.07 -6.78
CA SER A 337 -28.31 8.64 -7.71
C SER A 337 -27.84 7.20 -7.49
N SER A 338 -28.66 6.32 -6.90
CA SER A 338 -28.28 4.92 -6.67
C SER A 338 -28.60 4.04 -7.88
N LEU A 339 -27.75 3.04 -8.12
CA LEU A 339 -27.84 2.09 -9.23
C LEU A 339 -27.94 0.66 -8.68
N ALA A 340 -29.05 -0.01 -8.94
CA ALA A 340 -29.21 -1.44 -8.70
C ALA A 340 -29.36 -2.17 -10.05
N PHE A 341 -28.39 -3.02 -10.40
CA PHE A 341 -28.37 -3.77 -11.65
C PHE A 341 -28.20 -5.27 -11.38
N GLY A 342 -29.25 -6.06 -11.63
CA GLY A 342 -29.26 -7.51 -11.40
C GLY A 342 -30.52 -7.99 -10.68
N VAL A 343 -30.76 -9.30 -10.70
CA VAL A 343 -31.92 -9.90 -10.02
C VAL A 343 -31.77 -9.73 -8.51
N GLY A 344 -32.71 -9.03 -7.88
CA GLY A 344 -32.67 -8.74 -6.44
C GLY A 344 -31.49 -7.87 -6.00
N ALA A 345 -30.84 -7.13 -6.91
CA ALA A 345 -29.84 -6.14 -6.54
C ALA A 345 -30.49 -5.00 -5.73
N ASP A 346 -29.84 -4.57 -4.65
CA ASP A 346 -30.40 -3.60 -3.69
C ASP A 346 -29.38 -2.47 -3.41
N ALA A 347 -29.70 -1.26 -3.87
CA ALA A 347 -28.87 -0.07 -3.73
C ALA A 347 -29.52 0.94 -2.76
N ASN A 348 -29.18 0.81 -1.48
CA ASN A 348 -29.81 1.51 -0.36
C ASN A 348 -29.02 2.75 0.12
N GLY A 349 -27.86 3.07 -0.46
CA GLY A 349 -27.12 4.31 -0.17
C GLY A 349 -27.35 5.41 -1.21
N ASN A 350 -27.14 6.68 -0.83
CA ASN A 350 -26.98 7.76 -1.80
C ASN A 350 -25.70 7.54 -2.63
N ASN A 351 -25.76 7.78 -3.94
CA ASN A 351 -24.68 7.49 -4.91
C ASN A 351 -24.14 6.04 -4.83
N SER A 352 -24.93 5.08 -4.36
CA SER A 352 -24.48 3.70 -4.18
C SER A 352 -24.71 2.84 -5.42
N VAL A 353 -23.86 1.82 -5.61
CA VAL A 353 -23.85 0.99 -6.82
C VAL A 353 -23.87 -0.49 -6.44
N SER A 354 -24.99 -1.18 -6.69
CA SER A 354 -25.16 -2.62 -6.50
C SER A 354 -25.30 -3.30 -7.86
N ILE A 355 -24.28 -4.05 -8.30
CA ILE A 355 -24.27 -4.75 -9.60
C ILE A 355 -24.03 -6.25 -9.37
N GLY A 356 -25.03 -7.08 -9.68
CA GLY A 356 -24.98 -8.53 -9.50
C GLY A 356 -26.27 -9.08 -8.91
N VAL A 357 -26.47 -10.40 -9.02
CA VAL A 357 -27.59 -11.08 -8.37
C VAL A 357 -27.44 -10.95 -6.85
N GLY A 358 -28.43 -10.40 -6.16
CA GLY A 358 -28.37 -10.19 -4.70
C GLY A 358 -27.28 -9.25 -4.20
N ALA A 359 -26.67 -8.44 -5.07
CA ALA A 359 -25.67 -7.44 -4.64
C ALA A 359 -26.31 -6.37 -3.74
N LEU A 360 -25.67 -6.02 -2.63
CA LEU A 360 -26.21 -5.14 -1.59
C LEU A 360 -25.25 -3.99 -1.26
N THR A 361 -25.75 -2.76 -1.32
CA THR A 361 -25.07 -1.58 -0.77
C THR A 361 -25.97 -0.90 0.25
N SER A 362 -25.46 -0.69 1.48
CA SER A 362 -26.27 -0.16 2.60
C SER A 362 -26.01 1.31 2.91
N ALA A 363 -24.96 1.91 2.36
CA ALA A 363 -24.44 3.21 2.78
C ALA A 363 -23.97 4.09 1.60
N GLN A 364 -23.79 5.38 1.88
CA GLN A 364 -23.47 6.39 0.87
C GLN A 364 -22.11 6.14 0.18
N ASN A 365 -22.04 6.40 -1.13
CA ASN A 365 -20.86 6.22 -1.98
C ASN A 365 -20.27 4.78 -1.95
N ALA A 366 -21.03 3.79 -1.47
CA ALA A 366 -20.60 2.40 -1.42
C ALA A 366 -20.87 1.68 -2.75
N ALA A 367 -20.04 0.70 -3.09
CA ALA A 367 -20.16 -0.08 -4.32
C ALA A 367 -20.00 -1.57 -4.05
N ALA A 368 -20.96 -2.38 -4.49
CA ALA A 368 -20.96 -3.84 -4.41
C ALA A 368 -21.13 -4.44 -5.81
N LEU A 369 -20.06 -4.99 -6.37
CA LEU A 369 -19.98 -5.50 -7.74
C LEU A 369 -19.67 -7.01 -7.71
N GLY A 370 -20.71 -7.83 -7.82
CA GLY A 370 -20.61 -9.29 -7.81
C GLY A 370 -21.87 -9.95 -7.26
N SER A 371 -22.07 -11.23 -7.56
CA SER A 371 -23.19 -12.01 -6.98
C SER A 371 -23.02 -12.10 -5.46
N ASN A 372 -24.04 -11.67 -4.71
CA ASN A 372 -24.04 -11.49 -3.26
C ASN A 372 -22.89 -10.62 -2.70
N ALA A 373 -22.29 -9.74 -3.51
CA ALA A 373 -21.32 -8.76 -2.99
C ALA A 373 -22.04 -7.81 -2.03
N THR A 374 -21.40 -7.47 -0.90
CA THR A 374 -22.01 -6.65 0.15
C THR A 374 -21.07 -5.52 0.58
N ALA A 375 -21.48 -4.26 0.37
CA ALA A 375 -20.76 -3.07 0.85
C ALA A 375 -21.64 -2.28 1.84
N SER A 376 -21.36 -2.41 3.13
CA SER A 376 -22.30 -2.00 4.20
C SER A 376 -22.05 -0.61 4.79
N ASN A 377 -20.93 0.04 4.47
CA ASN A 377 -20.47 1.26 5.14
C ASN A 377 -20.08 2.36 4.14
N SER A 378 -19.89 3.60 4.60
CA SER A 378 -19.64 4.74 3.71
C SER A 378 -18.32 4.57 2.95
N SER A 379 -18.35 4.82 1.63
CA SER A 379 -17.23 4.61 0.71
C SER A 379 -16.62 3.19 0.74
N ALA A 380 -17.40 2.18 1.14
CA ALA A 380 -17.01 0.77 1.10
C ALA A 380 -17.04 0.22 -0.34
N LEU A 381 -16.05 -0.58 -0.73
CA LEU A 381 -15.96 -1.22 -2.04
C LEU A 381 -15.87 -2.74 -1.90
N ALA A 382 -16.91 -3.47 -2.30
CA ALA A 382 -16.91 -4.93 -2.42
C ALA A 382 -16.94 -5.31 -3.91
N PHE A 383 -15.90 -5.99 -4.40
CA PHE A 383 -15.80 -6.46 -5.78
C PHE A 383 -15.49 -7.96 -5.80
N GLY A 384 -16.35 -8.76 -6.43
CA GLY A 384 -16.24 -10.22 -6.50
C GLY A 384 -17.41 -10.93 -5.82
N GLN A 385 -17.59 -12.20 -6.17
CA GLN A 385 -18.68 -13.02 -5.63
C GLN A 385 -18.50 -13.26 -4.12
N ASN A 386 -19.56 -13.10 -3.33
CA ASN A 386 -19.52 -13.15 -1.86
C ASN A 386 -18.49 -12.19 -1.20
N SER A 387 -17.99 -11.15 -1.90
CA SER A 387 -17.09 -10.15 -1.30
C SER A 387 -17.83 -9.29 -0.26
N THR A 388 -17.18 -8.99 0.86
CA THR A 388 -17.78 -8.24 1.98
C THR A 388 -16.87 -7.09 2.41
N SER A 389 -17.35 -5.86 2.24
CA SER A 389 -16.71 -4.62 2.68
C SER A 389 -17.64 -3.91 3.68
N SER A 390 -17.41 -4.12 4.97
CA SER A 390 -18.27 -3.57 6.05
C SER A 390 -17.60 -2.48 6.89
N GLY A 391 -16.31 -2.23 6.65
CA GLY A 391 -15.57 -1.15 7.29
C GLY A 391 -15.75 0.19 6.58
N LEU A 392 -15.68 1.29 7.33
CA LEU A 392 -15.67 2.63 6.77
C LEU A 392 -14.47 2.80 5.83
N ARG A 393 -14.70 3.19 4.56
CA ARG A 393 -13.67 3.30 3.51
C ARG A 393 -12.87 2.01 3.25
N SER A 394 -13.42 0.84 3.56
CA SER A 394 -12.72 -0.43 3.31
C SER A 394 -12.84 -0.88 1.84
N SER A 395 -11.95 -1.77 1.40
CA SER A 395 -11.95 -2.35 0.05
C SER A 395 -11.72 -3.86 0.09
N ALA A 396 -12.67 -4.63 -0.44
CA ALA A 396 -12.65 -6.08 -0.54
C ALA A 396 -12.70 -6.50 -2.02
N LEU A 397 -11.57 -6.92 -2.59
CA LEU A 397 -11.38 -7.17 -4.02
C LEU A 397 -11.00 -8.64 -4.30
N GLY A 398 -12.00 -9.46 -4.61
CA GLY A 398 -11.86 -10.88 -4.94
C GLY A 398 -12.99 -11.72 -4.34
N THR A 399 -13.17 -12.94 -4.86
CA THR A 399 -14.19 -13.88 -4.35
C THR A 399 -13.96 -14.19 -2.87
N GLY A 400 -15.00 -14.03 -2.04
CA GLY A 400 -14.97 -14.32 -0.60
C GLY A 400 -14.09 -13.39 0.25
N THR A 401 -13.62 -12.27 -0.30
CA THR A 401 -12.84 -11.26 0.44
C THR A 401 -13.63 -10.64 1.58
N GLN A 402 -12.94 -10.29 2.67
CA GLN A 402 -13.51 -9.68 3.86
C GLN A 402 -12.66 -8.48 4.30
N ALA A 403 -13.13 -7.26 4.05
CA ALA A 403 -12.53 -6.02 4.54
C ALA A 403 -13.49 -5.36 5.54
N THR A 404 -13.44 -5.79 6.80
CA THR A 404 -14.54 -5.56 7.76
C THR A 404 -14.35 -4.39 8.71
N ALA A 405 -13.14 -3.84 8.79
CA ALA A 405 -12.73 -2.75 9.69
C ALA A 405 -12.33 -1.47 8.95
N GLN A 406 -12.15 -0.35 9.66
CA GLN A 406 -11.98 0.97 9.04
C GLN A 406 -10.68 1.04 8.22
N ASN A 407 -10.75 1.63 7.02
CA ASN A 407 -9.64 1.72 6.05
C ASN A 407 -9.01 0.36 5.66
N ALA A 408 -9.63 -0.77 5.99
CA ALA A 408 -9.07 -2.09 5.73
C ALA A 408 -9.07 -2.43 4.22
N THR A 409 -8.01 -3.08 3.73
CA THR A 409 -7.85 -3.47 2.33
C THR A 409 -7.59 -4.96 2.21
N ALA A 410 -8.53 -5.72 1.64
CA ALA A 410 -8.42 -7.15 1.36
C ALA A 410 -8.45 -7.41 -0.15
N ILE A 411 -7.41 -8.04 -0.71
CA ILE A 411 -7.28 -8.31 -2.15
C ILE A 411 -6.83 -9.76 -2.37
N GLY A 412 -7.59 -10.52 -3.16
CA GLY A 412 -7.31 -11.93 -3.47
C GLY A 412 -8.35 -12.91 -2.93
N ASN A 413 -8.42 -14.13 -3.47
CA ASN A 413 -9.44 -15.12 -3.08
C ASN A 413 -9.37 -15.41 -1.57
N GLY A 414 -10.48 -15.19 -0.86
CA GLY A 414 -10.57 -15.41 0.59
C GLY A 414 -9.71 -14.51 1.47
N ALA A 415 -9.11 -13.42 0.96
CA ALA A 415 -8.30 -12.51 1.77
C ALA A 415 -9.13 -11.81 2.88
N ARG A 416 -8.55 -11.67 4.07
CA ARG A 416 -9.20 -11.15 5.29
C ARG A 416 -8.41 -9.99 5.88
N ALA A 417 -8.95 -8.78 5.76
CA ALA A 417 -8.46 -7.59 6.46
C ALA A 417 -9.53 -7.16 7.49
N THR A 418 -9.40 -7.61 8.74
CA THR A 418 -10.44 -7.41 9.77
C THR A 418 -10.04 -6.49 10.91
N GLY A 419 -8.81 -5.95 10.91
CA GLY A 419 -8.35 -4.92 11.82
C GLY A 419 -8.35 -3.52 11.19
N ASP A 420 -8.33 -2.47 12.01
CA ASP A 420 -8.32 -1.09 11.51
C ASP A 420 -7.00 -0.78 10.77
N ALA A 421 -7.12 -0.17 9.59
CA ALA A 421 -6.02 0.04 8.64
C ALA A 421 -5.26 -1.24 8.21
N ALA A 422 -5.83 -2.43 8.45
CA ALA A 422 -5.19 -3.68 8.06
C ALA A 422 -5.16 -3.88 6.54
N THR A 423 -4.08 -4.47 6.03
CA THR A 423 -3.87 -4.74 4.60
C THR A 423 -3.58 -6.22 4.39
N ALA A 424 -4.44 -6.94 3.68
CA ALA A 424 -4.29 -8.36 3.33
C ALA A 424 -4.31 -8.52 1.81
N VAL A 425 -3.18 -8.89 1.20
CA VAL A 425 -3.02 -8.97 -0.27
C VAL A 425 -2.42 -10.31 -0.68
N GLY A 426 -3.25 -11.19 -1.21
CA GLY A 426 -2.89 -12.54 -1.64
C GLY A 426 -4.00 -13.55 -1.33
N SER A 427 -3.98 -14.71 -2.00
CA SER A 427 -4.96 -15.77 -1.74
C SER A 427 -4.84 -16.28 -0.30
N GLY A 428 -5.95 -16.36 0.43
CA GLY A 428 -5.99 -16.81 1.82
C GLY A 428 -5.23 -15.94 2.84
N THR A 429 -4.86 -14.70 2.48
CA THR A 429 -4.14 -13.79 3.40
C THR A 429 -5.00 -13.37 4.59
N THR A 430 -4.34 -13.15 5.73
CA THR A 430 -4.99 -12.78 6.98
C THR A 430 -4.26 -11.61 7.64
N ALA A 431 -4.93 -10.47 7.77
CA ALA A 431 -4.50 -9.28 8.50
C ALA A 431 -5.61 -8.86 9.47
N ASN A 432 -5.61 -9.46 10.66
CA ASN A 432 -6.80 -9.45 11.55
C ASN A 432 -6.83 -8.31 12.58
N GLN A 433 -5.72 -7.60 12.78
CA GLN A 433 -5.55 -6.61 13.86
C GLN A 433 -5.10 -5.24 13.34
N SER A 434 -5.17 -4.23 14.21
CA SER A 434 -4.89 -2.85 13.81
C SER A 434 -3.47 -2.67 13.30
N ASN A 435 -3.34 -1.94 12.18
CA ASN A 435 -2.11 -1.70 11.43
C ASN A 435 -1.37 -2.97 10.95
N SER A 436 -2.02 -4.14 10.93
CA SER A 436 -1.39 -5.38 10.43
C SER A 436 -1.32 -5.43 8.90
N THR A 437 -0.20 -5.87 8.35
CA THR A 437 0.05 -5.96 6.90
C THR A 437 0.48 -7.37 6.53
N ALA A 438 -0.32 -8.09 5.74
CA ALA A 438 -0.03 -9.41 5.19
C ALA A 438 -0.01 -9.36 3.66
N LEU A 439 1.12 -9.69 3.03
CA LEU A 439 1.30 -9.66 1.57
C LEU A 439 1.99 -10.94 1.08
N GLY A 440 1.32 -11.69 0.21
CA GLY A 440 1.76 -13.00 -0.28
C GLY A 440 0.77 -14.11 0.07
N SER A 441 0.65 -15.16 -0.76
CA SER A 441 -0.38 -16.20 -0.53
C SER A 441 -0.19 -16.88 0.84
N GLN A 442 -1.27 -16.97 1.61
CA GLN A 442 -1.30 -17.49 2.99
C GLN A 442 -0.45 -16.69 4.02
N ALA A 443 0.00 -15.46 3.71
CA ALA A 443 0.63 -14.60 4.72
C ALA A 443 -0.35 -14.24 5.86
N ASN A 444 0.17 -14.20 7.09
CA ASN A 444 -0.61 -14.12 8.33
C ASN A 444 -0.02 -13.06 9.28
N ALA A 445 -0.61 -11.88 9.29
CA ALA A 445 -0.32 -10.77 10.20
C ALA A 445 -1.46 -10.66 11.24
N SER A 446 -1.38 -11.44 12.33
CA SER A 446 -2.51 -11.68 13.24
C SER A 446 -2.46 -10.92 14.58
N ALA A 447 -1.43 -10.07 14.78
CA ALA A 447 -1.25 -9.22 15.97
C ALA A 447 -1.08 -7.74 15.60
N ILE A 448 -1.04 -6.83 16.58
CA ILE A 448 -1.06 -5.38 16.35
C ILE A 448 0.27 -4.91 15.76
N ASN A 449 0.24 -3.97 14.80
CA ASN A 449 1.43 -3.42 14.11
C ASN A 449 2.33 -4.48 13.45
N THR A 450 1.78 -5.63 13.05
CA THR A 450 2.56 -6.72 12.43
C THR A 450 2.79 -6.54 10.94
N THR A 451 3.92 -7.01 10.44
CA THR A 451 4.22 -7.11 9.00
C THR A 451 4.58 -8.55 8.64
N SER A 452 3.89 -9.13 7.67
CA SER A 452 4.05 -10.50 7.17
C SER A 452 4.15 -10.45 5.65
N LEU A 453 5.32 -10.73 5.09
CA LEU A 453 5.63 -10.58 3.66
C LEU A 453 6.22 -11.85 3.07
N GLY A 454 5.45 -12.55 2.25
CA GLY A 454 5.85 -13.74 1.50
C GLY A 454 4.91 -14.93 1.69
N TYR A 455 5.14 -16.00 0.93
CA TYR A 455 4.28 -17.19 0.98
C TYR A 455 4.35 -17.86 2.36
N ASN A 456 3.19 -18.06 2.99
CA ASN A 456 3.06 -18.69 4.30
C ASN A 456 4.00 -18.07 5.36
N SER A 457 4.18 -16.76 5.33
CA SER A 457 4.86 -16.00 6.38
C SER A 457 3.90 -15.77 7.55
N ASP A 458 4.41 -15.83 8.78
CA ASP A 458 3.66 -15.75 10.04
C ASP A 458 4.25 -14.64 10.93
N ALA A 459 3.51 -13.54 11.11
CA ALA A 459 3.81 -12.49 12.11
C ALA A 459 2.64 -12.42 13.11
N THR A 460 2.80 -13.10 14.25
CA THR A 460 1.67 -13.46 15.14
C THR A 460 1.72 -12.82 16.52
N ALA A 461 2.68 -11.94 16.79
CA ALA A 461 2.83 -11.20 18.04
C ALA A 461 3.05 -9.70 17.80
N ASP A 462 2.73 -8.86 18.78
CA ASP A 462 2.68 -7.41 18.56
C ASP A 462 4.03 -6.82 18.12
N ASN A 463 3.99 -5.95 17.11
CA ASN A 463 5.14 -5.33 16.43
C ASN A 463 6.10 -6.31 15.73
N ALA A 464 5.71 -7.57 15.52
CA ALA A 464 6.54 -8.56 14.84
C ALA A 464 6.62 -8.34 13.32
N THR A 465 7.79 -8.63 12.73
CA THR A 465 8.07 -8.50 11.29
C THR A 465 8.62 -9.80 10.71
N ALA A 466 7.85 -10.49 9.86
CA ALA A 466 8.24 -11.70 9.15
C ALA A 466 8.34 -11.43 7.64
N VAL A 467 9.50 -11.71 7.02
CA VAL A 467 9.76 -11.44 5.60
C VAL A 467 10.47 -12.62 4.93
N GLY A 468 9.74 -13.41 4.13
CA GLY A 468 10.27 -14.48 3.31
C GLY A 468 9.25 -15.61 3.06
N TYR A 469 9.75 -16.75 2.60
CA TYR A 469 8.98 -17.99 2.49
C TYR A 469 9.00 -18.73 3.84
N GLU A 470 7.85 -19.20 4.34
CA GLU A 470 7.72 -19.96 5.60
C GLU A 470 8.34 -19.30 6.87
N THR A 471 8.51 -17.98 6.87
CA THR A 471 9.15 -17.22 7.97
C THR A 471 8.26 -16.98 9.17
N LYS A 472 8.81 -17.05 10.38
CA LYS A 472 8.05 -16.94 11.64
C LYS A 472 8.61 -15.83 12.53
N ALA A 473 7.85 -14.77 12.73
CA ALA A 473 8.09 -13.76 13.76
C ALA A 473 6.97 -13.89 14.81
N THR A 474 7.14 -14.84 15.74
CA THR A 474 6.10 -15.18 16.74
C THR A 474 6.38 -14.60 18.13
N GLY A 475 7.55 -13.97 18.33
CA GLY A 475 7.87 -13.19 19.52
C GLY A 475 7.39 -11.74 19.44
N ILE A 476 7.06 -11.12 20.57
CA ILE A 476 6.74 -9.67 20.63
C ILE A 476 7.97 -8.88 20.19
N SER A 477 7.76 -7.90 19.30
CA SER A 477 8.83 -7.07 18.70
C SER A 477 9.95 -7.89 18.04
N SER A 478 9.65 -9.10 17.54
CA SER A 478 10.61 -9.94 16.83
C SER A 478 10.74 -9.58 15.35
N VAL A 479 11.90 -9.85 14.78
CA VAL A 479 12.20 -9.68 13.34
C VAL A 479 12.72 -11.01 12.80
N ALA A 480 12.10 -11.53 11.74
CA ALA A 480 12.51 -12.74 11.03
C ALA A 480 12.57 -12.46 9.52
N ILE A 481 13.76 -12.53 8.89
CA ILE A 481 13.98 -12.17 7.49
C ILE A 481 14.82 -13.24 6.78
N GLY A 482 14.31 -13.83 5.70
CA GLY A 482 14.95 -14.92 4.95
C GLY A 482 14.16 -16.22 5.03
N ASP A 483 14.22 -17.07 4.00
CA ASP A 483 13.45 -18.33 3.91
C ASP A 483 13.60 -19.19 5.20
N ARG A 484 12.48 -19.52 5.86
CA ARG A 484 12.39 -20.23 7.16
C ARG A 484 13.09 -19.57 8.36
N ALA A 485 13.40 -18.27 8.32
CA ALA A 485 13.88 -17.56 9.52
C ALA A 485 12.84 -17.60 10.66
N GLU A 486 13.30 -17.82 11.90
CA GLU A 486 12.46 -17.94 13.11
C GLU A 486 12.89 -16.98 14.24
N GLY A 487 12.13 -15.92 14.46
CA GLY A 487 12.20 -15.02 15.62
C GLY A 487 11.06 -15.31 16.60
N ASN A 488 11.25 -16.27 17.51
CA ASN A 488 10.16 -16.86 18.29
C ASN A 488 10.00 -16.29 19.71
N ALA A 489 10.89 -15.39 20.15
CA ALA A 489 10.87 -14.82 21.50
C ALA A 489 10.93 -13.28 21.52
N LEU A 490 10.70 -12.68 22.69
CA LEU A 490 10.67 -11.23 22.89
C LEU A 490 11.96 -10.56 22.40
N ASN A 491 11.82 -9.52 21.57
CA ASN A 491 12.92 -8.72 21.00
C ASN A 491 13.98 -9.54 20.24
N THR A 492 13.58 -10.63 19.58
CA THR A 492 14.49 -11.45 18.78
C THR A 492 14.73 -10.90 17.38
N ILE A 493 15.91 -11.17 16.82
CA ILE A 493 16.24 -10.85 15.42
C ILE A 493 16.87 -12.10 14.79
N ALA A 494 16.22 -12.65 13.77
CA ALA A 494 16.68 -13.76 12.95
C ALA A 494 16.78 -13.29 11.49
N ILE A 495 17.98 -13.27 10.89
CA ILE A 495 18.21 -12.80 9.52
C ILE A 495 19.12 -13.78 8.77
N GLY A 496 18.54 -14.54 7.83
CA GLY A 496 19.22 -15.58 7.05
C GLY A 496 18.26 -16.69 6.62
N TYR A 497 18.70 -17.56 5.71
CA TYR A 497 17.97 -18.81 5.45
C TYR A 497 18.07 -19.70 6.70
N SER A 498 16.93 -20.21 7.17
CA SER A 498 16.79 -21.08 8.35
C SER A 498 17.39 -20.55 9.67
N SER A 499 17.77 -19.27 9.73
CA SER A 499 18.27 -18.61 10.95
C SER A 499 17.23 -18.63 12.08
N ALA A 500 17.65 -18.87 13.32
CA ALA A 500 16.73 -19.03 14.45
C ALA A 500 17.21 -18.29 15.71
N ALA A 501 16.42 -17.31 16.15
CA ALA A 501 16.55 -16.62 17.43
C ALA A 501 15.35 -16.99 18.33
N LEU A 502 15.60 -17.88 19.30
CA LEU A 502 14.56 -18.62 20.02
C LEU A 502 14.35 -18.19 21.48
N ALA A 503 15.11 -17.22 21.97
CA ALA A 503 15.07 -16.75 23.36
C ALA A 503 15.15 -15.22 23.47
N THR A 504 14.78 -14.66 24.63
CA THR A 504 14.61 -13.22 24.83
C THR A 504 15.89 -12.42 24.53
N ASN A 505 15.78 -11.39 23.70
CA ASN A 505 16.88 -10.57 23.17
C ASN A 505 17.99 -11.36 22.42
N ALA A 506 17.69 -12.57 21.91
CA ALA A 506 18.65 -13.32 21.08
C ALA A 506 18.76 -12.73 19.67
N LEU A 507 19.97 -12.76 19.11
CA LEU A 507 20.31 -12.26 17.78
C LEU A 507 20.98 -13.39 16.97
N ALA A 508 20.41 -13.72 15.82
CA ALA A 508 20.93 -14.72 14.88
C ALA A 508 21.01 -14.12 13.47
N ILE A 509 22.21 -13.85 12.95
CA ILE A 509 22.41 -13.31 11.59
C ILE A 509 23.33 -14.25 10.79
N GLY A 510 22.79 -14.90 9.78
CA GLY A 510 23.51 -15.82 8.90
C GLY A 510 22.65 -16.99 8.47
N ASP A 511 23.06 -17.63 7.38
CA ASP A 511 22.52 -18.93 6.94
C ASP A 511 22.72 -19.97 8.04
N ASP A 512 21.67 -20.66 8.48
CA ASP A 512 21.64 -21.58 9.64
C ASP A 512 22.19 -21.01 10.97
N ALA A 513 22.28 -19.68 11.13
CA ALA A 513 22.69 -19.05 12.40
C ALA A 513 21.65 -19.32 13.51
N TYR A 514 22.10 -19.76 14.68
CA TYR A 514 21.24 -20.28 15.73
C TYR A 514 21.57 -19.67 17.11
N SER A 515 20.58 -19.11 17.80
CA SER A 515 20.72 -18.68 19.18
C SER A 515 19.46 -18.98 20.00
N ASN A 516 19.60 -19.80 21.05
CA ASN A 516 18.47 -20.33 21.81
C ASN A 516 18.46 -19.98 23.31
N LYS A 517 19.32 -19.05 23.73
CA LYS A 517 19.45 -18.55 25.12
C LYS A 517 19.30 -17.04 25.21
N ALA A 518 19.03 -16.54 26.42
CA ALA A 518 18.76 -15.13 26.62
C ALA A 518 20.02 -14.30 26.33
N PHE A 519 19.86 -13.22 25.56
CA PHE A 519 20.97 -12.35 25.12
C PHE A 519 22.08 -13.05 24.33
N GLY A 520 21.83 -14.24 23.77
CA GLY A 520 22.78 -14.93 22.90
C GLY A 520 22.97 -14.21 21.55
N LEU A 521 24.19 -14.24 21.04
CA LEU A 521 24.60 -13.54 19.82
C LEU A 521 25.28 -14.49 18.83
N ALA A 522 24.58 -14.92 17.79
CA ALA A 522 25.10 -15.71 16.68
C ALA A 522 25.22 -14.86 15.41
N ILE A 523 26.42 -14.67 14.86
CA ILE A 523 26.65 -13.98 13.58
C ILE A 523 27.61 -14.77 12.70
N GLY A 524 27.10 -15.40 11.64
CA GLY A 524 27.88 -16.19 10.69
C GLY A 524 27.07 -17.34 10.09
N TYR A 525 27.58 -17.95 9.01
CA TYR A 525 27.07 -19.23 8.50
C TYR A 525 27.20 -20.29 9.60
N SER A 526 26.11 -20.95 10.00
CA SER A 526 26.08 -21.96 11.08
C SER A 526 26.71 -21.49 12.41
N ALA A 527 26.69 -20.19 12.71
CA ALA A 527 27.12 -19.70 14.03
C ALA A 527 26.09 -20.10 15.10
N ASP A 528 26.54 -20.66 16.22
CA ASP A 528 25.68 -21.32 17.21
C ASP A 528 25.96 -20.82 18.64
N ALA A 529 24.99 -20.11 19.22
CA ALA A 529 25.07 -19.50 20.56
C ALA A 529 24.02 -20.11 21.52
N GLN A 530 24.43 -21.17 22.23
CA GLN A 530 23.59 -21.95 23.16
C GLN A 530 23.81 -21.64 24.65
N GLY A 531 24.54 -20.57 24.98
CA GLY A 531 24.73 -20.05 26.34
C GLY A 531 24.02 -18.72 26.59
N ASP A 532 23.54 -18.46 27.82
CA ASP A 532 23.01 -17.14 28.18
C ASP A 532 24.15 -16.10 28.10
N TYR A 533 23.88 -14.92 27.52
CA TYR A 533 24.88 -13.88 27.21
C TYR A 533 26.09 -14.37 26.38
N SER A 534 25.99 -15.51 25.69
CA SER A 534 27.09 -16.05 24.88
C SER A 534 27.20 -15.39 23.51
N VAL A 535 28.42 -15.34 22.97
CA VAL A 535 28.75 -14.69 21.71
C VAL A 535 29.44 -15.69 20.79
N ALA A 536 28.85 -15.99 19.65
CA ALA A 536 29.39 -16.84 18.58
C ALA A 536 29.42 -16.02 17.28
N ILE A 537 30.60 -15.52 16.88
CA ILE A 537 30.77 -14.68 15.70
C ILE A 537 31.80 -15.29 14.76
N GLY A 538 31.33 -15.80 13.62
CA GLY A 538 32.12 -16.40 12.57
C GLY A 538 31.44 -17.65 11.98
N PRO A 539 31.86 -18.12 10.78
CA PRO A 539 31.33 -19.36 10.24
C PRO A 539 31.65 -20.54 11.15
N ASP A 540 30.66 -21.36 11.47
CA ASP A 540 30.78 -22.53 12.35
C ASP A 540 31.33 -22.21 13.77
N SER A 541 31.22 -20.96 14.25
CA SER A 541 31.60 -20.61 15.63
C SER A 541 30.55 -21.14 16.62
N TYR A 542 30.98 -21.72 17.74
CA TYR A 542 30.10 -22.40 18.71
C TYR A 542 30.33 -21.93 20.15
N THR A 543 29.26 -21.71 20.90
CA THR A 543 29.29 -21.52 22.36
C THR A 543 28.11 -22.23 23.03
N ASN A 544 28.30 -22.76 24.25
CA ASN A 544 27.23 -23.45 24.98
C ASN A 544 27.13 -23.17 26.49
N GLN A 545 27.94 -22.24 27.02
CA GLN A 545 27.90 -21.83 28.43
C GLN A 545 27.65 -20.34 28.62
N LEU A 546 27.22 -19.99 29.84
CA LEU A 546 27.02 -18.61 30.28
C LEU A 546 28.29 -17.76 30.07
N ASN A 547 28.13 -16.58 29.45
CA ASN A 547 29.18 -15.60 29.12
C ASN A 547 30.31 -16.12 28.20
N ALA A 548 30.18 -17.29 27.57
CA ALA A 548 31.21 -17.81 26.66
C ALA A 548 31.30 -16.96 25.37
N THR A 549 32.52 -16.71 24.88
CA THR A 549 32.78 -15.89 23.69
C THR A 549 33.65 -16.66 22.69
N ALA A 550 33.10 -16.98 21.52
CA ALA A 550 33.80 -17.54 20.37
C ALA A 550 33.78 -16.53 19.21
N LEU A 551 34.96 -16.12 18.73
CA LEU A 551 35.12 -15.16 17.63
C LEU A 551 36.13 -15.67 16.60
N GLY A 552 35.65 -16.11 15.44
CA GLY A 552 36.47 -16.70 14.39
C GLY A 552 35.73 -17.80 13.63
N ARG A 553 36.30 -18.25 12.51
CA ARG A 553 35.79 -19.44 11.83
C ARG A 553 36.15 -20.68 12.67
N GLN A 554 35.18 -21.53 12.99
CA GLN A 554 35.35 -22.73 13.83
C GLN A 554 35.93 -22.43 15.23
N SER A 555 35.70 -21.25 15.80
CA SER A 555 36.02 -21.00 17.22
C SER A 555 34.97 -21.65 18.12
N ASP A 556 35.41 -22.33 19.18
CA ASP A 556 34.57 -23.18 20.03
C ASP A 556 34.86 -22.89 21.51
N ALA A 557 33.87 -22.33 22.23
CA ALA A 557 33.99 -21.97 23.65
C ALA A 557 32.93 -22.68 24.52
N GLN A 558 33.34 -23.76 25.19
CA GLN A 558 32.47 -24.69 25.93
C GLN A 558 32.56 -24.55 27.46
N GLY A 559 33.33 -23.58 27.97
CA GLY A 559 33.46 -23.27 29.40
C GLY A 559 32.74 -21.99 29.80
N GLN A 560 32.30 -21.89 31.06
CA GLN A 560 31.66 -20.68 31.58
C GLN A 560 32.65 -19.51 31.61
N ASN A 561 32.23 -18.35 31.08
CA ASN A 561 33.10 -17.17 30.89
C ASN A 561 34.36 -17.44 30.04
N SER A 562 34.41 -18.55 29.27
CA SER A 562 35.58 -18.88 28.45
C SER A 562 35.62 -18.09 27.13
N ILE A 563 36.82 -17.91 26.59
CA ILE A 563 37.09 -17.02 25.45
C ILE A 563 37.91 -17.77 24.39
N ALA A 564 37.39 -17.94 23.18
CA ALA A 564 38.05 -18.56 22.03
C ALA A 564 38.10 -17.57 20.85
N LEU A 565 39.26 -16.94 20.62
CA LEU A 565 39.42 -15.88 19.60
C LEU A 565 40.43 -16.31 18.52
N GLY A 566 39.94 -16.56 17.31
CA GLY A 566 40.74 -16.93 16.15
C GLY A 566 40.19 -18.13 15.39
N TYR A 567 40.86 -18.48 14.29
CA TYR A 567 40.51 -19.67 13.53
C TYR A 567 40.74 -20.95 14.34
N ASP A 568 39.75 -21.85 14.39
CA ASP A 568 39.87 -23.21 14.91
C ASP A 568 40.42 -23.22 16.36
N THR A 569 39.90 -22.29 17.17
CA THR A 569 40.24 -22.12 18.59
C THR A 569 39.30 -22.92 19.48
N TYR A 570 39.82 -23.47 20.59
CA TYR A 570 39.05 -24.35 21.47
C TYR A 570 39.27 -24.04 22.95
N THR A 571 38.18 -23.84 23.70
CA THR A 571 38.17 -23.81 25.18
C THR A 571 37.09 -24.72 25.74
N ASN A 572 37.38 -25.45 26.83
CA ASN A 572 36.39 -26.37 27.43
C ASN A 572 36.31 -26.42 28.95
N GLN A 573 36.99 -25.52 29.66
CA GLN A 573 36.86 -25.33 31.10
C GLN A 573 36.46 -23.89 31.41
N ASP A 574 35.87 -23.68 32.59
CA ASP A 574 35.48 -22.34 33.04
C ASP A 574 36.71 -21.43 33.15
N GLY A 575 36.54 -20.16 32.82
CA GLY A 575 37.61 -19.15 32.83
C GLY A 575 38.72 -19.36 31.79
N ALA A 576 38.68 -20.42 30.98
CA ALA A 576 39.72 -20.72 30.00
C ALA A 576 39.73 -19.72 28.83
N VAL A 577 40.92 -19.31 28.40
CA VAL A 577 41.13 -18.33 27.32
C VAL A 577 42.06 -18.95 26.27
N ALA A 578 41.65 -19.00 25.01
CA ALA A 578 42.45 -19.39 23.86
C ALA A 578 42.40 -18.28 22.80
N ILE A 579 43.56 -17.69 22.47
CA ILE A 579 43.65 -16.59 21.49
C ILE A 579 44.73 -16.93 20.47
N GLY A 580 44.36 -16.97 19.19
CA GLY A 580 45.25 -17.25 18.07
C GLY A 580 44.86 -18.51 17.29
N ASN A 581 45.27 -18.56 16.02
CA ASN A 581 44.97 -19.65 15.10
C ASN A 581 45.35 -21.04 15.70
N ASN A 582 44.41 -21.97 15.80
CA ASN A 582 44.61 -23.29 16.43
C ASN A 582 45.07 -23.27 17.91
N ALA A 583 44.75 -22.21 18.68
CA ALA A 583 44.99 -22.20 20.13
C ALA A 583 43.97 -23.05 20.91
N GLU A 584 44.43 -23.78 21.93
CA GLU A 584 43.63 -24.72 22.72
C GLU A 584 43.86 -24.49 24.22
N SER A 585 42.82 -24.20 25.00
CA SER A 585 42.91 -24.11 26.46
C SER A 585 41.93 -25.06 27.14
N THR A 586 42.47 -26.05 27.85
CA THR A 586 41.71 -27.19 28.40
C THR A 586 41.93 -27.43 29.89
N GLY A 587 42.66 -26.53 30.57
CA GLY A 587 42.67 -26.41 32.03
C GLY A 587 41.71 -25.34 32.53
N LEU A 588 41.24 -25.48 33.77
CA LEU A 588 40.43 -24.48 34.48
C LEU A 588 41.22 -23.17 34.65
N ASP A 589 40.62 -22.02 34.35
CA ASP A 589 41.28 -20.69 34.37
C ASP A 589 42.60 -20.63 33.56
N ALA A 590 42.79 -21.52 32.57
CA ALA A 590 44.03 -21.61 31.81
C ALA A 590 44.02 -20.69 30.58
N ILE A 591 45.17 -20.11 30.24
CA ILE A 591 45.32 -19.15 29.15
C ILE A 591 46.32 -19.68 28.11
N ALA A 592 45.88 -19.83 26.86
CA ALA A 592 46.69 -20.20 25.71
C ALA A 592 46.72 -19.03 24.70
N LEU A 593 47.83 -18.28 24.63
CA LEU A 593 47.98 -17.17 23.69
C LEU A 593 48.98 -17.52 22.58
N GLY A 594 48.59 -17.31 21.33
CA GLY A 594 49.42 -17.51 20.13
C GLY A 594 49.06 -18.74 19.31
N THR A 595 49.42 -18.71 18.03
CA THR A 595 49.09 -19.76 17.05
C THR A 595 49.56 -21.15 17.49
N GLY A 596 48.66 -22.10 17.69
CA GLY A 596 48.99 -23.47 18.13
C GLY A 596 49.48 -23.55 19.58
N SER A 597 49.19 -22.57 20.43
CA SER A 597 49.41 -22.66 21.88
C SER A 597 48.46 -23.68 22.50
N ARG A 598 48.91 -24.40 23.54
CA ARG A 598 48.10 -25.41 24.24
C ARG A 598 48.29 -25.31 25.74
N ALA A 599 47.24 -24.99 26.49
CA ALA A 599 47.24 -24.87 27.95
C ALA A 599 46.35 -25.95 28.61
N PRO A 600 46.86 -27.18 28.84
CA PRO A 600 46.10 -28.30 29.38
C PRO A 600 46.17 -28.45 30.90
N GLN A 601 46.73 -27.46 31.61
CA GLN A 601 46.87 -27.47 33.07
C GLN A 601 46.07 -26.33 33.69
N ASP A 602 45.38 -26.61 34.79
CA ASP A 602 44.63 -25.60 35.55
C ASP A 602 45.54 -24.44 36.00
N ASN A 603 44.99 -23.23 35.97
CA ASN A 603 45.65 -21.97 36.34
C ASN A 603 46.99 -21.70 35.61
N SER A 604 47.21 -22.32 34.44
CA SER A 604 48.44 -22.16 33.66
C SER A 604 48.30 -21.10 32.55
N ILE A 605 49.38 -20.37 32.28
CA ILE A 605 49.48 -19.43 31.15
C ILE A 605 50.56 -19.96 30.20
N ILE A 606 50.18 -20.29 28.98
CA ILE A 606 51.05 -20.77 27.91
C ILE A 606 51.08 -19.74 26.78
N LEU A 607 52.28 -19.24 26.50
CA LEU A 607 52.52 -18.20 25.51
C LEU A 607 53.31 -18.80 24.33
N GLY A 608 52.72 -18.75 23.13
CA GLY A 608 53.26 -19.24 21.88
C GLY A 608 52.97 -20.71 21.53
N ASN A 609 53.34 -21.08 20.30
CA ASN A 609 53.10 -22.39 19.68
C ASN A 609 53.82 -23.57 20.38
N HIS A 610 53.08 -24.55 20.91
CA HIS A 610 53.66 -25.68 21.64
C HIS A 610 54.55 -26.62 20.81
N THR A 611 54.52 -26.53 19.47
CA THR A 611 55.35 -27.36 18.56
C THR A 611 56.58 -26.64 18.00
N ASN A 612 56.65 -25.30 18.08
CA ASN A 612 57.71 -24.52 17.43
C ASN A 612 58.81 -24.14 18.43
N ALA A 613 59.98 -24.75 18.29
CA ALA A 613 61.14 -24.49 19.15
C ALA A 613 61.69 -23.04 19.10
N ASN A 614 61.23 -22.23 18.12
CA ASN A 614 61.54 -20.80 17.99
C ASN A 614 60.51 -19.89 18.68
N VAL A 615 59.55 -20.43 19.42
CA VAL A 615 58.73 -19.64 20.34
C VAL A 615 59.61 -19.00 21.39
N ARG A 616 59.35 -17.72 21.61
CA ARG A 616 59.98 -16.87 22.60
C ARG A 616 58.83 -16.18 23.34
N VAL A 617 59.00 -15.90 24.64
CA VAL A 617 58.03 -15.29 25.57
C VAL A 617 58.68 -14.10 26.27
N GLY A 618 58.02 -12.94 26.33
CA GLY A 618 58.64 -11.72 26.83
C GLY A 618 57.71 -10.68 27.40
N ILE A 619 58.33 -9.93 28.29
CA ILE A 619 57.69 -9.29 29.41
C ILE A 619 58.33 -7.89 29.44
N GLY A 620 57.88 -7.05 28.50
CA GLY A 620 58.38 -5.74 28.06
C GLY A 620 59.52 -5.76 27.02
N THR A 621 59.43 -6.51 25.90
CA THR A 621 60.40 -6.41 24.77
C THR A 621 59.99 -7.01 23.36
N ASN A 622 60.73 -6.75 22.23
CA ASN A 622 60.08 -6.42 20.90
C ASN A 622 60.45 -6.95 19.43
N THR A 623 61.69 -7.31 19.01
CA THR A 623 62.06 -8.22 17.86
C THR A 623 63.01 -9.43 18.21
N PRO A 624 62.57 -10.71 18.27
CA PRO A 624 62.90 -11.61 19.40
C PRO A 624 64.27 -12.33 19.39
N SER A 625 64.86 -12.66 20.57
CA SER A 625 66.22 -13.25 20.66
C SER A 625 66.38 -14.56 21.47
N ALA A 626 65.88 -14.68 22.70
CA ALA A 626 65.93 -15.92 23.50
C ALA A 626 64.54 -16.37 24.02
N LYS A 627 64.40 -17.66 24.43
CA LYS A 627 63.09 -18.32 24.69
C LYS A 627 62.28 -17.68 25.83
N LEU A 628 62.95 -17.38 26.92
CA LEU A 628 62.52 -16.43 27.95
C LEU A 628 63.76 -15.62 28.26
N GLN A 629 63.61 -14.32 28.28
CA GLN A 629 64.67 -13.36 28.54
C GLN A 629 63.95 -12.33 29.45
N ILE A 630 64.60 -11.68 30.45
CA ILE A 630 63.93 -10.74 31.38
C ILE A 630 64.71 -9.42 31.57
N ASN A 631 64.16 -8.36 30.96
CA ASN A 631 64.40 -6.93 31.13
C ASN A 631 63.93 -6.63 32.56
N GLY A 632 64.75 -6.94 33.54
CA GLY A 632 64.24 -6.96 34.91
C GLY A 632 65.15 -7.74 35.82
N SER A 633 64.90 -7.66 37.11
CA SER A 633 65.52 -8.56 38.07
C SER A 633 64.56 -9.72 38.27
N LEU A 634 64.85 -10.89 37.69
CA LEU A 634 64.04 -12.08 37.93
C LEU A 634 64.13 -12.45 39.43
N ARG A 635 63.05 -12.24 40.17
CA ARG A 635 62.95 -12.61 41.59
C ARG A 635 62.25 -13.96 41.74
N TYR A 636 63.04 -15.03 41.72
CA TYR A 636 62.55 -16.38 42.03
C TYR A 636 62.36 -16.56 43.55
N VAL A 637 61.17 -16.99 43.99
CA VAL A 637 60.78 -17.17 45.40
C VAL A 637 60.25 -18.58 45.59
N ASP A 638 61.03 -19.44 46.25
CA ASP A 638 60.70 -20.85 46.57
C ASP A 638 60.53 -21.11 48.07
N GLY A 639 60.66 -20.07 48.90
CA GLY A 639 60.65 -20.14 50.37
C GLY A 639 62.05 -20.31 51.00
N ASN A 640 63.09 -20.57 50.20
CA ASN A 640 64.48 -20.75 50.65
C ASN A 640 65.40 -19.57 50.30
N GLN A 641 64.91 -18.55 49.58
CA GLN A 641 65.69 -17.36 49.24
C GLN A 641 66.18 -16.62 50.49
N THR A 642 67.51 -16.52 50.67
CA THR A 642 68.16 -15.81 51.77
C THR A 642 69.60 -15.42 51.41
N ALA A 643 70.21 -14.51 52.17
CA ALA A 643 71.59 -14.10 51.96
C ALA A 643 72.57 -15.29 52.08
N GLY A 644 73.53 -15.36 51.15
CA GLY A 644 74.50 -16.47 51.08
C GLY A 644 74.01 -17.71 50.30
N ARG A 645 72.82 -17.67 49.71
CA ARG A 645 72.37 -18.66 48.72
C ARG A 645 72.51 -18.15 47.29
N VAL A 646 72.74 -19.08 46.37
CA VAL A 646 72.83 -18.85 44.93
C VAL A 646 71.76 -19.67 44.21
N LEU A 647 71.21 -19.12 43.12
CA LEU A 647 70.24 -19.83 42.30
C LEU A 647 70.99 -20.81 41.39
N THR A 648 70.79 -22.11 41.59
CA THR A 648 71.44 -23.17 40.82
C THR A 648 70.42 -24.00 40.07
N SER A 649 70.75 -24.42 38.85
CA SER A 649 70.00 -25.43 38.11
C SER A 649 70.38 -26.84 38.57
N ASP A 650 69.40 -27.71 38.75
CA ASP A 650 69.64 -29.16 38.72
C ASP A 650 69.91 -29.68 37.30
N ALA A 651 70.17 -30.99 37.16
CA ALA A 651 70.45 -31.63 35.87
C ALA A 651 69.24 -31.69 34.92
N THR A 652 68.04 -31.33 35.38
CA THR A 652 66.80 -31.27 34.59
C THR A 652 66.37 -29.83 34.25
N GLY A 653 67.08 -28.82 34.73
CA GLY A 653 66.81 -27.41 34.46
C GLY A 653 66.07 -26.65 35.57
N ASN A 654 65.71 -27.30 36.69
CA ASN A 654 64.96 -26.63 37.75
C ASN A 654 65.89 -25.72 38.56
N ALA A 655 65.51 -24.45 38.67
CA ALA A 655 66.22 -23.49 39.50
C ALA A 655 65.82 -23.64 40.98
N SER A 656 66.78 -23.64 41.89
CA SER A 656 66.53 -23.63 43.34
C SER A 656 67.61 -22.83 44.09
N TRP A 657 67.25 -22.24 45.24
CA TRP A 657 68.23 -21.52 46.07
C TRP A 657 69.05 -22.47 46.94
N GLN A 658 70.29 -22.74 46.54
CA GLN A 658 71.24 -23.60 47.26
C GLN A 658 72.24 -22.76 48.06
N ALA A 659 72.78 -23.31 49.15
CA ALA A 659 73.90 -22.69 49.85
C ALA A 659 75.13 -22.62 48.94
N ALA A 660 75.84 -21.48 48.92
CA ALA A 660 77.09 -21.37 48.17
C ALA A 660 78.09 -22.42 48.68
N ALA A 661 78.61 -23.24 47.76
CA ALA A 661 79.62 -24.25 48.10
C ALA A 661 80.90 -23.51 48.56
N GLY A 662 81.38 -23.83 49.77
CA GLY A 662 82.60 -23.24 50.31
C GLY A 662 83.82 -23.70 49.53
N ASP A 663 84.67 -22.76 49.11
CA ASP A 663 85.89 -23.04 48.36
C ASP A 663 86.82 -24.01 49.11
N GLY A 664 87.25 -25.06 48.42
CA GLY A 664 88.11 -26.11 48.96
C GLY A 664 89.56 -25.65 49.13
N ASN A 665 89.83 -24.85 50.16
CA ASN A 665 91.19 -24.40 50.47
C ASN A 665 92.07 -25.55 51.00
N ILE A 666 93.34 -25.57 50.57
CA ILE A 666 94.29 -26.67 50.81
C ILE A 666 94.98 -26.56 52.18
N TYR A 667 94.78 -25.42 52.85
CA TYR A 667 95.34 -25.07 54.15
C TYR A 667 94.26 -25.07 55.22
N SER A 668 94.63 -25.50 56.42
CA SER A 668 93.92 -25.15 57.65
C SER A 668 93.94 -23.63 57.85
N ASN A 669 92.99 -23.06 58.62
CA ASN A 669 92.99 -21.63 58.97
C ASN A 669 94.22 -21.17 59.79
N ASP A 670 95.04 -22.09 60.30
CA ASP A 670 96.33 -21.83 60.95
C ASP A 670 97.54 -21.89 59.98
N GLY A 671 97.29 -22.06 58.68
CA GLY A 671 98.31 -22.14 57.63
C GLY A 671 99.00 -23.50 57.50
N THR A 672 98.61 -24.52 58.26
CA THR A 672 99.19 -25.86 58.13
C THR A 672 98.70 -26.61 56.88
N LEU A 673 99.59 -27.37 56.25
CA LEU A 673 99.26 -28.30 55.18
C LEU A 673 98.57 -29.54 55.76
N THR A 674 97.39 -29.87 55.24
CA THR A 674 96.61 -31.04 55.71
C THR A 674 97.28 -32.39 55.41
N ALA A 675 98.17 -32.46 54.41
CA ALA A 675 99.07 -33.58 54.15
C ALA A 675 100.23 -33.18 53.22
N GLN A 676 101.33 -33.95 53.22
CA GLN A 676 102.42 -33.81 52.24
C GLN A 676 101.90 -34.06 50.82
N ARG A 677 102.28 -33.22 49.85
CA ARG A 677 102.02 -33.45 48.41
C ARG A 677 103.27 -33.25 47.56
N THR A 678 103.41 -34.10 46.55
CA THR A 678 104.48 -34.06 45.55
C THR A 678 103.84 -33.92 44.17
N ILE A 679 104.27 -32.93 43.38
CA ILE A 679 103.86 -32.75 41.99
C ILE A 679 105.09 -33.00 41.11
N ASN A 680 105.03 -34.05 40.29
CA ASN A 680 106.05 -34.33 39.27
C ASN A 680 105.71 -33.59 37.98
N LEU A 681 106.62 -32.75 37.48
CA LEU A 681 106.49 -32.03 36.22
C LEU A 681 107.72 -32.31 35.34
N ASN A 682 107.60 -33.33 34.48
CA ASN A 682 108.53 -33.67 33.39
C ASN A 682 110.03 -33.54 33.75
N GLY A 683 110.45 -34.16 34.86
CA GLY A 683 111.85 -34.20 35.31
C GLY A 683 112.14 -33.37 36.56
N ASN A 684 111.30 -32.38 36.86
CA ASN A 684 111.37 -31.60 38.10
C ASN A 684 110.32 -32.07 39.11
N VAL A 685 110.69 -32.09 40.40
CA VAL A 685 109.83 -32.54 41.50
C VAL A 685 109.56 -31.37 42.43
N LEU A 686 108.33 -30.84 42.41
CA LEU A 686 107.88 -29.85 43.39
C LEU A 686 107.28 -30.59 44.58
N ARG A 687 108.01 -30.64 45.71
CA ARG A 687 107.59 -31.35 46.93
C ARG A 687 107.37 -30.37 48.08
N PHE A 688 106.15 -30.32 48.59
CA PHE A 688 105.80 -29.57 49.80
C PHE A 688 105.91 -30.52 50.98
N ASP A 689 107.02 -30.43 51.72
CA ASP A 689 107.35 -31.35 52.81
C ASP A 689 106.97 -30.79 54.19
N ASN A 690 106.42 -31.63 55.07
CA ASN A 690 106.01 -31.27 56.43
C ASN A 690 107.17 -31.43 57.44
N GLY A 691 108.38 -31.06 57.02
CA GLY A 691 109.63 -31.24 57.76
C GLY A 691 110.24 -29.89 58.15
N ILE A 692 110.62 -29.74 59.42
CA ILE A 692 111.04 -28.47 60.01
C ILE A 692 112.37 -27.97 59.39
N ASN A 693 112.42 -26.66 59.12
CA ASN A 693 113.55 -25.87 58.58
C ASN A 693 113.87 -26.01 57.07
N ARG A 694 113.12 -25.22 56.28
CA ARG A 694 113.58 -24.36 55.16
C ARG A 694 114.83 -24.83 54.40
N PHE A 695 114.64 -25.33 53.18
CA PHE A 695 114.94 -24.60 51.94
C PHE A 695 114.12 -25.20 50.78
N MET A 696 113.42 -24.36 50.01
CA MET A 696 113.05 -24.72 48.63
C MET A 696 114.21 -24.26 47.74
N GLU A 697 114.97 -25.22 47.23
CA GLU A 697 116.15 -25.00 46.42
C GLU A 697 115.74 -24.79 44.94
N ILE A 698 116.07 -23.63 44.37
CA ILE A 698 115.92 -23.32 42.95
C ILE A 698 117.26 -22.75 42.47
N ILE A 699 117.94 -23.48 41.57
CA ILE A 699 119.31 -23.17 41.15
C ILE A 699 119.33 -22.49 39.77
N GLY A 700 119.77 -21.23 39.75
CA GLY A 700 120.49 -20.61 38.62
C GLY A 700 119.70 -19.76 37.62
N GLY A 701 120.07 -18.47 37.52
CA GLY A 701 119.83 -17.61 36.33
C GLY A 701 119.08 -16.30 36.61
N ASP A 702 119.83 -15.20 36.70
CA ASP A 702 119.43 -13.80 36.99
C ASP A 702 117.97 -13.36 36.76
N VAL A 703 117.42 -12.66 37.77
CA VAL A 703 116.32 -11.71 37.64
C VAL A 703 116.73 -10.43 38.38
N SER A 704 116.87 -9.31 37.66
CA SER A 704 117.18 -8.01 38.26
C SER A 704 115.89 -7.29 38.70
N ASP A 705 115.82 -7.02 39.99
CA ASP A 705 114.78 -6.29 40.71
C ASP A 705 114.88 -4.75 40.51
N ASN A 706 113.73 -4.06 40.54
CA ASN A 706 113.68 -2.60 40.72
C ASN A 706 112.36 -2.22 41.44
N ASP A 707 112.50 -1.63 42.63
CA ASP A 707 111.45 -1.05 43.50
C ASP A 707 110.48 -2.09 44.14
N ASP A 708 110.73 -2.74 45.27
CA ASP A 708 111.18 -2.22 46.59
C ASP A 708 111.49 -3.38 47.61
N PRO A 709 112.10 -3.14 48.79
CA PRO A 709 113.04 -4.09 49.40
C PRO A 709 112.53 -4.94 50.58
N PHE A 710 113.19 -6.08 50.78
CA PHE A 710 113.19 -6.86 52.02
C PHE A 710 113.61 -6.04 53.26
N LYS A 711 112.93 -6.24 54.40
CA LYS A 711 113.41 -5.82 55.72
C LYS A 711 113.20 -6.90 56.79
N PHE A 712 114.32 -7.38 57.35
CA PHE A 712 114.34 -8.16 58.59
C PHE A 712 114.57 -7.24 59.80
N THR A 713 113.97 -7.57 60.94
CA THR A 713 114.22 -6.92 62.23
C THR A 713 114.98 -7.83 63.19
N THR A 714 116.22 -7.46 63.54
CA THR A 714 116.85 -7.78 64.84
C THR A 714 117.78 -6.62 65.22
N LEU A 715 117.84 -6.28 66.51
CA LEU A 715 118.77 -5.27 67.01
C LEU A 715 119.22 -5.60 68.45
N ASN A 716 120.29 -6.39 68.52
CA ASN A 716 121.31 -6.31 69.57
C ASN A 716 122.64 -6.62 68.88
N ALA A 717 123.55 -5.65 68.86
CA ALA A 717 124.86 -5.64 68.17
C ALA A 717 124.82 -5.88 66.64
N PHE A 718 125.12 -4.83 65.88
CA PHE A 718 125.42 -4.91 64.45
C PHE A 718 126.95 -4.88 64.27
N ARG A 719 127.50 -5.85 63.53
CA ARG A 719 128.91 -5.95 63.16
C ARG A 719 129.00 -6.14 61.67
N PHE A 720 129.82 -5.34 60.99
CA PHE A 720 130.03 -5.43 59.54
C PHE A 720 131.49 -5.75 59.24
N ASP A 721 131.73 -7.00 58.85
CA ASP A 721 133.04 -7.51 58.44
C ASP A 721 133.00 -7.83 56.94
N VAL A 722 134.02 -7.40 56.20
CA VAL A 722 134.27 -7.79 54.80
C VAL A 722 135.69 -8.37 54.74
N ASP A 723 135.87 -9.48 54.02
CA ASP A 723 137.15 -10.19 53.86
C ASP A 723 137.92 -10.46 55.17
N GLY A 724 137.18 -10.69 56.27
CA GLY A 724 137.76 -11.09 57.56
C GLY A 724 138.31 -9.97 58.43
N ASN A 725 137.97 -8.70 58.16
CA ASN A 725 138.24 -7.57 59.08
C ASN A 725 136.99 -6.72 59.32
N THR A 726 136.87 -6.15 60.52
CA THR A 726 135.72 -5.32 60.93
C THR A 726 135.84 -3.90 60.42
N ALA A 727 134.86 -3.49 59.61
CA ALA A 727 134.79 -2.16 58.99
C ALA A 727 133.97 -1.14 59.81
N LEU A 728 133.06 -1.61 60.68
CA LEU A 728 132.34 -0.77 61.65
C LEU A 728 131.83 -1.60 62.84
N GLU A 729 132.02 -1.08 64.05
CA GLU A 729 131.52 -1.63 65.32
C GLU A 729 130.90 -0.50 66.15
N ILE A 730 129.71 -0.73 66.70
CA ILE A 730 129.03 0.19 67.62
C ILE A 730 128.55 -0.61 68.83
N GLU A 731 129.30 -0.53 69.92
CA GLU A 731 128.91 -1.10 71.21
C GLU A 731 127.88 -0.23 71.95
N SER A 732 127.22 -0.82 72.94
CA SER A 732 126.07 -0.21 73.62
C SER A 732 126.42 0.98 74.51
N ASN A 733 125.57 2.01 74.47
CA ASN A 733 125.43 3.05 75.49
C ASN A 733 126.61 4.03 75.72
N ARG A 734 127.18 4.63 74.66
CA ARG A 734 127.27 6.11 74.53
C ARG A 734 127.78 6.58 73.15
N ASP A 735 127.66 7.88 72.91
CA ASP A 735 127.74 8.54 71.61
C ASP A 735 129.08 8.34 70.86
N ILE A 736 129.00 8.01 69.57
CA ILE A 736 130.11 8.18 68.62
C ILE A 736 129.84 9.44 67.80
N VAL A 737 130.74 10.41 67.93
CA VAL A 737 130.61 11.78 67.41
C VAL A 737 131.28 11.91 66.03
N LEU A 738 130.69 12.78 65.19
CA LEU A 738 130.91 12.92 63.75
C LEU A 738 131.89 14.06 63.38
N PRO A 739 132.49 14.04 62.19
CA PRO A 739 132.92 15.24 61.47
C PRO A 739 131.78 15.84 60.61
N LEU A 740 131.67 17.18 60.57
CA LEU A 740 130.57 17.95 59.97
C LEU A 740 131.05 18.98 58.94
N TYR A 741 130.31 19.14 57.84
CA TYR A 741 130.02 20.41 57.11
C TYR A 741 129.03 20.10 55.95
N GLY A 742 127.85 20.69 55.82
CA GLY A 742 127.13 21.58 56.76
C GLY A 742 125.71 21.98 56.31
N SER A 743 124.87 22.34 57.29
CA SER A 743 123.62 23.17 57.27
C SER A 743 122.48 22.88 56.26
N GLY A 744 121.19 22.93 56.64
CA GLY A 744 120.57 23.27 57.93
C GLY A 744 119.02 23.21 57.86
N ALA A 745 118.33 23.20 59.01
CA ALA A 745 116.92 22.80 59.12
C ALA A 745 115.87 23.94 59.14
N ARG A 746 114.63 23.67 58.68
CA ARG A 746 113.36 24.24 59.22
C ARG A 746 112.07 23.54 58.71
N THR A 747 111.34 22.91 59.65
CA THR A 747 109.86 22.90 59.86
C THR A 747 108.85 22.85 58.68
N GLY A 748 107.95 21.85 58.67
CA GLY A 748 106.64 21.89 57.99
C GLY A 748 105.87 20.56 57.91
N THR A 749 104.58 20.55 58.29
CA THR A 749 103.56 19.47 58.07
C THR A 749 103.00 19.50 56.63
N PRO A 750 102.21 18.50 56.14
CA PRO A 750 101.72 17.24 56.75
C PRO A 750 101.95 15.94 55.90
N THR A 751 101.47 14.81 56.41
CA THR A 751 101.54 13.44 55.86
C THR A 751 100.24 12.94 55.19
N TYR A 752 100.38 11.96 54.26
CA TYR A 752 99.52 10.79 53.94
C TYR A 752 99.72 10.39 52.45
N ASN A 753 99.71 9.12 52.00
CA ASN A 753 99.80 7.84 52.71
C ASN A 753 100.40 6.73 51.80
N LEU A 754 101.37 6.03 52.38
CA LEU A 754 102.22 4.91 51.94
C LEU A 754 101.48 3.77 51.19
N ALA A 755 102.00 2.98 50.24
CA ALA A 755 103.36 2.82 49.68
C ALA A 755 104.47 2.77 50.74
N VAL A 756 104.87 1.56 51.19
CA VAL A 756 105.84 1.42 52.29
C VAL A 756 107.26 1.73 51.83
N ASP A 757 107.56 3.02 51.73
CA ASP A 757 108.89 3.53 51.45
C ASP A 757 109.88 3.28 52.62
N ALA A 758 111.09 3.82 52.46
CA ALA A 758 112.31 3.46 53.19
C ALA A 758 112.26 3.49 54.74
N THR A 759 111.19 3.98 55.38
CA THR A 759 111.01 3.95 56.84
C THR A 759 110.20 2.76 57.40
N GLY A 760 109.33 2.11 56.62
CA GLY A 760 108.87 0.72 56.90
C GLY A 760 107.64 0.46 57.79
N ARG A 761 106.41 0.86 57.40
CA ARG A 761 105.14 0.21 57.85
C ARG A 761 103.94 0.34 56.85
N ILE A 762 103.03 -0.65 56.88
CA ILE A 762 102.00 -1.05 55.87
C ILE A 762 100.73 -0.16 55.80
N ILE A 763 100.13 -0.05 54.59
CA ILE A 763 98.72 0.36 54.33
C ILE A 763 98.14 -0.49 53.15
N GLU A 764 96.81 -0.72 53.12
CA GLU A 764 96.04 -1.47 52.09
C GLU A 764 95.25 -0.56 51.11
N THR A 765 94.49 -1.18 50.18
CA THR A 765 93.37 -0.67 49.32
C THR A 765 93.71 -0.34 47.83
N PRO A 766 92.75 -0.01 46.91
CA PRO A 766 91.90 -1.02 46.25
C PRO A 766 91.67 -0.83 44.72
N MET A 767 91.00 -1.83 44.12
CA MET A 767 90.06 -1.79 42.97
C MET A 767 90.25 -0.84 41.75
N LYS A 768 90.36 -1.47 40.58
CA LYS A 768 89.96 -1.02 39.23
C LYS A 768 88.80 0.00 39.18
N LEU A 769 89.01 1.12 38.46
CA LEU A 769 87.91 1.87 37.84
C LEU A 769 88.23 2.15 36.36
N ALA A 770 87.93 1.16 35.51
CA ALA A 770 87.61 1.48 34.12
C ALA A 770 86.22 2.15 34.15
N THR A 771 86.04 3.29 33.48
CA THR A 771 84.71 3.82 33.21
C THR A 771 83.88 2.71 32.56
N PRO A 772 82.72 2.33 33.11
CA PRO A 772 81.91 1.29 32.49
C PRO A 772 81.49 1.76 31.09
N SER A 773 82.00 1.09 30.07
CA SER A 773 81.46 1.18 28.72
C SER A 773 80.04 0.64 28.77
N GLY A 774 79.06 1.44 28.36
CA GLY A 774 77.66 1.21 28.66
C GLY A 774 76.88 2.51 28.85
N MET A 775 75.59 2.35 29.10
CA MET A 775 74.66 3.42 29.50
C MET A 775 73.99 3.06 30.82
N GLN A 776 73.78 4.04 31.69
CA GLN A 776 73.04 3.88 32.92
C GLN A 776 71.55 3.89 32.60
N PHE A 777 70.81 2.87 33.03
CA PHE A 777 69.35 2.88 32.90
C PHE A 777 68.65 3.01 34.26
N TYR A 778 67.41 3.47 34.19
CA TYR A 778 66.44 3.57 35.27
C TYR A 778 65.09 3.14 34.73
N SER A 779 64.36 2.35 35.52
CA SER A 779 63.10 1.74 35.14
C SER A 779 62.11 1.95 36.28
N TYR A 780 60.92 2.40 35.94
CA TYR A 780 59.88 2.80 36.88
C TYR A 780 58.62 1.99 36.57
N ASP A 781 58.06 1.33 37.58
CA ASP A 781 56.69 0.82 37.47
C ASP A 781 55.73 2.01 37.48
N ILE A 782 54.70 1.97 36.64
CA ILE A 782 53.57 2.88 36.67
C ILE A 782 52.28 2.06 36.81
N ALA A 783 51.25 2.65 37.43
CA ALA A 783 49.92 2.06 37.32
C ALA A 783 49.41 2.32 35.90
N SER A 784 48.82 1.31 35.24
CA SER A 784 48.35 1.46 33.87
C SER A 784 47.33 2.59 33.76
N SER A 785 47.66 3.56 32.92
CA SER A 785 46.89 4.78 32.69
C SER A 785 47.47 5.50 31.48
N THR A 786 46.59 5.85 30.55
CA THR A 786 46.94 6.44 29.25
C THR A 786 47.93 7.62 29.36
N SER A 787 49.14 7.40 28.83
CA SER A 787 50.32 8.28 28.82
C SER A 787 50.89 8.80 30.18
N PRO A 788 52.10 8.36 30.60
CA PRO A 788 52.72 8.78 31.88
C PRO A 788 53.41 10.16 31.86
N ASP A 789 53.15 10.98 32.90
CA ASP A 789 53.81 12.28 33.12
C ASP A 789 55.21 12.14 33.75
N LEU A 790 56.24 12.31 32.92
CA LEU A 790 57.65 12.29 33.33
C LEU A 790 58.01 13.29 34.44
N ASN A 791 57.32 14.43 34.56
CA ASN A 791 57.61 15.45 35.58
C ASN A 791 57.17 15.05 36.99
N ASN A 792 56.26 14.08 37.07
CA ASN A 792 55.76 13.49 38.30
C ASN A 792 56.54 12.21 38.62
N LEU A 793 56.88 11.43 37.59
CA LEU A 793 57.66 10.19 37.67
C LEU A 793 59.01 10.38 38.37
N GLU A 794 59.83 11.36 37.96
CA GLU A 794 61.15 11.61 38.56
C GLU A 794 61.10 12.19 39.99
N ARG A 795 59.90 12.55 40.51
CA ARG A 795 59.75 13.18 41.84
C ARG A 795 59.01 12.34 42.87
N ASN A 796 58.04 11.51 42.46
CA ASN A 796 57.14 10.82 43.38
C ASN A 796 57.14 9.29 43.24
N THR A 797 57.79 8.73 42.22
CA THR A 797 57.86 7.27 41.97
C THR A 797 59.24 6.73 42.35
N LEU A 798 59.32 5.61 43.09
CA LEU A 798 60.61 4.94 43.32
C LEU A 798 61.10 4.30 42.02
N VAL A 799 62.42 4.39 41.78
CA VAL A 799 63.08 3.60 40.73
C VAL A 799 62.99 2.12 41.10
N THR A 800 62.24 1.33 40.32
CA THR A 800 62.11 -0.12 40.55
C THR A 800 63.35 -0.88 40.12
N LYS A 801 63.98 -0.49 39.00
CA LYS A 801 65.25 -1.07 38.57
C LYS A 801 66.20 -0.02 38.02
N ALA A 802 67.50 -0.18 38.29
CA ALA A 802 68.56 0.61 37.64
C ALA A 802 69.82 -0.24 37.48
N GLY A 803 70.67 0.14 36.53
CA GLY A 803 71.96 -0.53 36.33
C GLY A 803 72.72 -0.05 35.10
N VAL A 804 73.82 -0.73 34.83
CA VAL A 804 74.69 -0.51 33.66
C VAL A 804 74.23 -1.43 32.53
N TYR A 805 73.90 -0.89 31.36
CA TYR A 805 73.48 -1.63 30.17
C TYR A 805 74.47 -1.46 29.02
N ASN A 806 74.88 -2.60 28.44
CA ASN A 806 75.98 -2.65 27.45
C ASN A 806 75.55 -3.28 26.11
N GLY A 807 74.27 -3.61 25.96
CA GLY A 807 73.71 -4.27 24.78
C GLY A 807 73.19 -3.31 23.71
N ALA A 808 72.55 -3.87 22.69
CA ALA A 808 71.81 -3.11 21.69
C ALA A 808 70.62 -2.37 22.34
N LEU A 809 70.39 -1.11 21.97
CA LEU A 809 69.20 -0.32 22.32
C LEU A 809 68.01 -0.75 21.44
N SER A 810 67.74 -2.05 21.43
CA SER A 810 66.57 -2.67 20.79
C SER A 810 66.07 -3.77 21.70
N LEU A 811 64.77 -3.89 21.78
CA LEU A 811 64.13 -4.87 22.61
C LEU A 811 63.61 -6.04 21.77
N PRO A 812 63.84 -7.33 22.15
CA PRO A 812 63.38 -8.55 21.41
C PRO A 812 62.00 -9.28 21.71
N ALA A 813 61.04 -9.40 20.73
CA ALA A 813 59.52 -9.51 20.68
C ALA A 813 58.71 -10.20 21.74
N SER A 814 59.38 -11.02 22.47
CA SER A 814 58.82 -11.90 23.44
C SER A 814 60.08 -12.53 24.02
N GLY A 815 60.91 -11.73 24.68
CA GLY A 815 62.03 -12.20 25.49
C GLY A 815 62.81 -11.05 26.10
N SER A 816 62.38 -10.54 27.25
CA SER A 816 62.80 -9.28 27.89
C SER A 816 64.33 -9.08 28.11
N SER A 817 64.92 -7.88 27.95
CA SER A 817 66.39 -7.64 27.96
C SER A 817 67.08 -7.51 29.36
N VAL A 818 67.54 -6.34 29.85
CA VAL A 818 67.92 -6.04 31.25
C VAL A 818 67.22 -4.78 31.84
N LEU A 819 66.51 -4.02 31.01
CA LEU A 819 66.03 -2.65 31.14
C LEU A 819 64.59 -2.39 31.64
N ASN A 820 63.63 -3.32 31.69
CA ASN A 820 62.32 -3.05 32.32
C ASN A 820 62.40 -3.27 33.84
N PRO A 821 61.34 -2.91 34.57
CA PRO A 821 61.22 -3.22 35.98
C PRO A 821 60.27 -4.41 36.28
N THR A 822 59.23 -4.64 35.49
CA THR A 822 58.12 -5.57 35.81
C THR A 822 58.30 -7.01 35.32
N THR A 823 57.45 -7.91 35.83
CA THR A 823 57.39 -9.34 35.44
C THR A 823 56.10 -9.74 34.71
N ASP A 824 55.23 -8.79 34.41
CA ASP A 824 54.06 -8.90 33.51
C ASP A 824 54.36 -8.29 32.13
N GLY A 825 55.17 -7.22 32.09
CA GLY A 825 55.63 -6.60 30.85
C GLY A 825 54.80 -5.41 30.41
N GLU A 826 53.89 -4.95 31.26
CA GLU A 826 53.03 -3.80 31.01
C GLU A 826 53.32 -2.72 32.07
N GLY A 827 52.77 -1.51 31.88
CA GLY A 827 52.81 -0.43 32.88
C GLY A 827 54.22 -0.06 33.37
N PHE A 828 55.15 0.28 32.47
CA PHE A 828 56.48 0.75 32.88
C PHE A 828 57.08 1.84 32.00
N VAL A 829 58.03 2.58 32.57
CA VAL A 829 58.87 3.56 31.87
C VAL A 829 60.33 3.15 32.00
N ILE A 830 61.09 3.23 30.90
CA ILE A 830 62.55 3.09 30.88
C ILE A 830 63.18 4.42 30.48
N LYS A 831 64.18 4.85 31.24
CA LYS A 831 65.14 5.91 30.92
C LYS A 831 66.52 5.28 30.74
N ILE A 832 67.20 5.55 29.63
CA ILE A 832 68.57 5.07 29.35
C ILE A 832 69.46 6.27 29.04
N VAL A 833 70.46 6.50 29.88
CA VAL A 833 71.31 7.70 29.91
C VAL A 833 72.76 7.33 29.73
N GLY A 834 73.47 8.03 28.86
CA GLY A 834 74.91 7.82 28.69
C GLY A 834 75.55 8.86 27.79
N THR A 835 76.85 8.97 27.90
CA THR A 835 77.65 9.96 27.20
C THR A 835 78.26 9.32 25.96
N TYR A 836 77.90 9.83 24.79
CA TYR A 836 78.49 9.44 23.51
C TYR A 836 79.63 10.40 23.16
N LEU A 837 80.76 9.87 22.71
CA LEU A 837 81.87 10.67 22.20
C LEU A 837 81.73 10.82 20.68
N VAL A 838 81.12 11.92 20.24
CA VAL A 838 81.06 12.32 18.84
C VAL A 838 82.49 12.61 18.37
N ARG A 839 82.95 11.89 17.35
CA ARG A 839 84.32 12.03 16.81
C ARG A 839 84.38 13.00 15.64
N ASN A 840 83.29 13.12 14.88
CA ASN A 840 83.17 13.98 13.71
C ASN A 840 81.95 14.90 13.84
N THR A 841 82.16 16.21 13.88
CA THR A 841 81.06 17.20 13.82
C THR A 841 80.22 16.98 12.56
N GLY A 842 78.90 16.87 12.69
CA GLY A 842 78.03 16.64 11.54
C GLY A 842 76.57 16.43 11.89
N ASN A 843 75.79 16.06 10.87
CA ASN A 843 74.36 15.76 11.00
C ASN A 843 74.16 14.31 11.41
N PHE A 844 73.50 14.10 12.55
CA PHE A 844 73.06 12.80 13.04
C PHE A 844 71.55 12.65 12.83
N THR A 845 71.10 11.52 12.30
CA THR A 845 69.68 11.13 12.27
C THR A 845 69.47 9.79 12.95
N PHE A 846 68.32 9.69 13.62
CA PHE A 846 67.96 8.56 14.47
C PHE A 846 66.60 8.04 14.03
N SER A 847 66.44 6.73 13.96
CA SER A 847 65.11 6.13 13.93
C SER A 847 64.79 5.51 15.28
N GLN A 848 63.54 5.63 15.67
CA GLN A 848 62.96 4.96 16.81
C GLN A 848 61.79 4.12 16.29
N ARG A 849 61.68 2.89 16.75
CA ARG A 849 60.46 2.08 16.66
C ARG A 849 59.91 2.00 18.09
N SER A 850 58.62 2.24 18.31
CA SER A 850 57.94 2.12 19.62
C SER A 850 56.54 1.52 19.46
N ASP A 851 56.15 0.75 20.47
CA ASP A 851 54.78 0.39 20.89
C ASP A 851 54.93 0.31 22.42
N ASP A 852 54.23 1.02 23.27
CA ASP A 852 53.55 2.28 22.99
C ASP A 852 54.54 3.38 22.52
N GLY A 853 55.23 4.07 23.45
CA GLY A 853 55.75 5.41 23.18
C GLY A 853 57.22 5.67 23.54
N ALA A 854 57.92 6.52 22.78
CA ALA A 854 59.34 6.80 22.98
C ALA A 854 59.76 8.27 22.78
N ARG A 855 60.87 8.67 23.43
CA ARG A 855 61.54 9.97 23.27
C ARG A 855 63.05 9.82 23.18
N ILE A 856 63.69 10.74 22.45
CA ILE A 856 65.15 10.88 22.44
C ILE A 856 65.48 12.32 22.84
N TYR A 857 66.33 12.49 23.85
CA TYR A 857 66.95 13.77 24.20
C TYR A 857 68.45 13.71 23.96
N ILE A 858 69.03 14.81 23.48
CA ILE A 858 70.48 15.00 23.38
C ILE A 858 70.82 16.34 24.03
N ASP A 859 71.74 16.32 25.00
CA ASP A 859 72.09 17.44 25.89
C ASP A 859 70.86 18.14 26.51
N GLY A 860 69.84 17.34 26.88
CA GLY A 860 68.57 17.81 27.42
C GLY A 860 67.59 18.41 26.41
N SER A 861 67.95 18.51 25.13
CA SER A 861 67.06 18.95 24.06
C SER A 861 66.27 17.77 23.49
N LEU A 862 64.94 17.89 23.40
CA LEU A 862 64.06 16.86 22.84
C LEU A 862 64.20 16.79 21.31
N ILE A 863 64.68 15.66 20.81
CA ILE A 863 65.01 15.42 19.39
C ILE A 863 63.90 14.67 18.66
N LEU A 864 63.26 13.71 19.34
CA LEU A 864 62.19 12.88 18.81
C LEU A 864 61.19 12.62 19.95
N ASN A 865 59.90 12.77 19.66
CA ASN A 865 58.82 12.65 20.63
C ASN A 865 57.63 11.90 20.03
N ASP A 866 57.45 10.66 20.45
CA ASP A 866 56.39 9.74 20.04
C ASP A 866 55.76 9.15 21.32
N TRP A 867 55.41 10.02 22.27
CA TRP A 867 55.04 9.64 23.65
C TRP A 867 53.52 9.58 23.82
N ALA A 868 52.89 8.61 23.16
CA ALA A 868 51.47 8.34 23.21
C ALA A 868 51.23 6.83 23.08
N ASP A 869 50.06 6.37 23.52
CA ASP A 869 49.69 4.95 23.46
C ASP A 869 49.40 4.58 21.99
N SER A 870 50.18 3.67 21.40
CA SER A 870 50.15 3.41 19.95
C SER A 870 50.87 2.14 19.51
N GLY A 871 50.14 1.29 18.79
CA GLY A 871 50.65 0.13 18.03
C GLY A 871 51.91 0.41 17.21
N SER A 872 52.79 -0.60 17.13
CA SER A 872 54.18 -0.55 16.66
C SER A 872 54.43 0.36 15.45
N ASN A 873 54.95 1.54 15.77
CA ASN A 873 55.24 2.62 14.83
C ASN A 873 56.76 2.79 14.66
N THR A 874 57.21 3.41 13.57
CA THR A 874 58.62 3.75 13.35
C THR A 874 58.75 5.21 12.91
N THR A 875 59.33 6.04 13.77
CA THR A 875 59.50 7.47 13.58
C THR A 875 60.98 7.82 13.45
N THR A 876 61.33 8.68 12.50
CA THR A 876 62.71 9.13 12.25
C THR A 876 62.87 10.60 12.60
N SER A 877 63.96 10.95 13.28
CA SER A 877 64.28 12.32 13.66
C SER A 877 64.63 13.19 12.45
N ASN A 878 64.40 14.50 12.58
CA ASN A 878 65.10 15.46 11.74
C ASN A 878 66.63 15.39 12.02
N PRO A 879 67.49 15.82 11.08
CA PRO A 879 68.93 15.85 11.29
C PRO A 879 69.34 16.80 12.43
N VAL A 880 70.08 16.28 13.41
CA VAL A 880 70.64 17.02 14.54
C VAL A 880 72.12 17.29 14.30
N GLN A 881 72.52 18.55 14.36
CA GLN A 881 73.95 18.93 14.38
C GLN A 881 74.54 18.62 15.75
N LEU A 882 75.52 17.72 15.81
CA LEU A 882 76.34 17.49 17.00
C LEU A 882 77.80 17.86 16.69
N ALA A 883 78.47 18.45 17.69
CA ALA A 883 79.87 18.84 17.57
C ALA A 883 80.80 17.69 17.97
N GLN A 884 82.06 17.71 17.53
CA GLN A 884 83.07 16.83 18.07
C GLN A 884 83.23 17.08 19.58
N GLY A 885 82.93 16.06 20.40
CA GLY A 885 82.86 16.21 21.84
C GLY A 885 82.00 15.14 22.51
N LYS A 886 81.86 15.27 23.83
CA LYS A 886 80.99 14.43 24.65
C LYS A 886 79.59 15.01 24.65
N HIS A 887 78.63 14.23 24.20
CA HIS A 887 77.21 14.58 24.15
C HIS A 887 76.42 13.59 25.02
N LYS A 888 75.52 14.11 25.87
CA LYS A 888 74.70 13.29 26.77
C LYS A 888 73.42 12.90 26.06
N PHE A 889 73.16 11.60 25.97
CA PHE A 889 71.93 11.07 25.40
C PHE A 889 71.02 10.55 26.51
N GLU A 890 69.72 10.84 26.41
CA GLU A 890 68.67 10.23 27.22
C GLU A 890 67.60 9.65 26.30
N PHE A 891 67.57 8.33 26.18
CA PHE A 891 66.52 7.59 25.49
C PHE A 891 65.44 7.24 26.51
N TRP A 892 64.19 7.51 26.18
CA TRP A 892 63.05 7.14 26.97
C TRP A 892 62.13 6.26 26.16
N TYR A 893 61.52 5.30 26.82
CA TYR A 893 60.46 4.46 26.27
C TYR A 893 59.45 4.15 27.39
N TYR A 894 58.17 4.01 27.07
CA TYR A 894 57.17 3.50 27.99
C TYR A 894 56.22 2.52 27.31
N GLU A 895 55.69 1.63 28.15
CA GLU A 895 54.61 0.71 27.85
C GLU A 895 53.45 1.00 28.80
N ASP A 896 52.23 1.15 28.29
CA ASP A 896 51.01 1.10 29.11
C ASP A 896 50.48 -0.35 29.14
N ALA A 897 50.16 -0.94 27.98
CA ALA A 897 49.81 -2.37 27.84
C ALA A 897 49.72 -2.86 26.38
N GLY A 898 50.31 -4.02 26.07
CA GLY A 898 50.17 -4.68 24.77
C GLY A 898 51.42 -5.39 24.25
N ASP A 899 51.61 -5.34 22.92
CA ASP A 899 52.89 -5.62 22.27
C ASP A 899 53.74 -4.35 22.42
N GLN A 900 55.03 -4.46 22.73
CA GLN A 900 55.70 -3.46 23.57
C GLN A 900 56.94 -2.77 22.91
N GLU A 901 56.89 -2.57 21.56
CA GLU A 901 57.91 -2.29 20.53
C GLU A 901 58.99 -1.17 20.53
N PHE A 902 59.85 -1.01 21.56
CA PHE A 902 61.08 -0.17 21.43
C PHE A 902 62.29 -0.71 20.60
N SER A 903 62.84 0.11 19.68
CA SER A 903 64.20 0.01 19.10
C SER A 903 64.76 1.36 18.60
N PHE A 904 65.96 1.76 19.06
CA PHE A 904 66.66 2.98 18.63
C PHE A 904 67.85 2.67 17.70
N SER A 905 67.91 3.31 16.54
CA SER A 905 68.94 3.08 15.50
C SER A 905 69.57 4.36 14.96
N TRP A 906 70.83 4.25 14.54
CA TRP A 906 71.54 5.24 13.73
C TRP A 906 71.10 5.13 12.25
N GLU A 907 70.44 6.17 11.73
CA GLU A 907 70.14 6.31 10.30
C GLU A 907 71.28 7.01 9.56
N THR A 908 71.85 8.05 10.17
CA THR A 908 73.09 8.68 9.73
C THR A 908 73.90 9.06 10.95
N ASN A 909 75.12 8.53 11.06
CA ASN A 909 76.08 8.88 12.10
C ASN A 909 77.46 9.12 11.45
N PRO A 910 77.96 10.37 11.42
CA PRO A 910 79.27 10.75 10.88
C PRO A 910 80.50 10.00 11.46
N ASP A 911 80.38 9.30 12.59
CA ASP A 911 81.45 8.48 13.16
C ASP A 911 81.51 7.06 12.58
N GLY A 912 80.59 6.69 11.68
CA GLY A 912 80.58 5.42 10.95
C GLY A 912 79.78 4.29 11.61
N ASN A 913 79.01 4.56 12.65
CA ASN A 913 78.04 3.60 13.21
C ASN A 913 76.74 3.59 12.36
N SER A 914 76.07 2.45 12.24
CA SER A 914 74.80 2.33 11.50
C SER A 914 73.91 1.23 12.08
N GLY A 915 72.60 1.36 11.92
CA GLY A 915 71.63 0.43 12.52
C GLY A 915 71.51 0.60 14.04
N VAL A 916 70.97 -0.41 14.72
CA VAL A 916 70.64 -0.34 16.15
C VAL A 916 71.82 0.14 17.00
N ILE A 917 71.58 1.19 17.78
CA ILE A 917 72.58 1.83 18.65
C ILE A 917 73.06 0.82 19.69
N GLN A 918 74.36 0.71 19.93
CA GLN A 918 74.91 -0.21 20.93
C GLN A 918 75.33 0.59 22.17
N ALA A 919 74.82 0.25 23.35
CA ALA A 919 75.10 1.00 24.57
C ALA A 919 76.59 0.94 24.99
N ASN A 920 77.35 -0.07 24.53
CA ASN A 920 78.81 -0.11 24.69
C ASN A 920 79.58 0.92 23.85
N GLN A 921 78.92 1.65 22.93
CA GLN A 921 79.46 2.82 22.23
C GLN A 921 79.50 4.07 23.12
N PHE A 922 78.86 4.01 24.29
CA PHE A 922 78.67 5.12 25.24
C PHE A 922 79.47 4.84 26.53
N THR A 923 79.65 5.87 27.34
CA THR A 923 80.22 5.80 28.69
C THR A 923 79.23 6.31 29.74
N ILE A 924 79.30 5.72 30.92
CA ILE A 924 78.60 6.23 32.10
C ILE A 924 79.52 7.23 32.79
N GLU A 925 79.12 8.50 32.79
CA GLU A 925 79.87 9.66 33.32
C GLU A 925 78.97 10.59 34.14
#